data_AF-A0A651EF04-F1
#
_entry.id   AF-A0A651EF04-F1
#
_cell.length_a   1.000
_cell.length_b   1.000
_cell.length_c   1.000
_cell.angle_alpha   90.00
_cell.angle_beta   90.00
_cell.angle_gamma   90.00
#
_symmetry.space_group_name_H-M   'P 1'
#
loop_
_entity.id
_entity.type
_entity.pdbx_description
1 polymer ?
#
loop_
_entity_poly.entity_id
_entity_poly.type
_entity_poly.pdbx_seq_one_letter_code
_entity_poly.pdbx_strand_id
1 'polypeptide(L)'
;MKLRPVWRRAAVFAAVALMVLVVFVSCRESDNTKVGVFEADFDDYRGTRSTMPAGMFVSGENDEGDPVGPAFYPFAGVFEVTAAAEAFSGFGAFTADGESFSFGIRERGEVDLRNARVFIEYTNETGRPIVGFRVSYDVETWIQGERDNRIRLKYHTDTSGFASVRDIVSTVNPAGALHSAAGARLVDGSLAENRTRVDVAFLLGELEAHGEDGLYPYGPLEPEETAYFRWQYSNAQLTDGDTRSALALNNVRVEPIYEHSAAGGAARGAAANGAARDGNAAEGAGSTSETTHGSPEAAGSARETAAPSPLAFDPPAGIYGEAVPLTISSSLEGATIYYTVDGSRPDPDAVMSDAEWDHLGRETRTRTFVYEAPIDTAGILALQSDISTIQTSNETGPWSWVAPPEAVERALVVRAVAVSGPNSSAHRTATLLFAEHANERFELPVFSIATDRGNFFDPETGIYVPGVDAGDDFWQSNFLNRGTDWEREAHLEFFDGGVRVLRQDLGLRIHGNFSRALPQKTLRLYSRSDYGSSRLNHQFFDEQDLDDFNRLLLRNGGNDWYRTMLTDPIQQSLVAHLDFETQAYRPTILFLNGEYWGIHNIRERYDQHYLETHYGLPRDQIIILEDDGFLDVGDEAYVDTFTRFRGRLADGEFSSWMEVDRYLDLGAYLDYLVAKIYAGNYDWPQNNIRLWRYVGEDVAAAPSPRDGRWRVMMYDLDVSLGHGESATYNMVAWTFGDKDEHPFLPEGEREFRADSFVLNQALMEIPEIRTEFLRRFDEHLDTTFHPDRVGEHIERITAGVEAEMPRHIERWSRPSSMDEWRAHIEAMHEFARERPARVRDHLREFFGEDAL
;
A
#
# COMPACT_ATOMS: atom_id res chain seq x y z
N MET A 1 80.01 24.00 3.95
CA MET A 1 79.59 22.60 4.18
C MET A 1 78.14 22.52 3.73
N LYS A 2 77.66 21.77 2.73
CA LYS A 2 78.21 20.79 1.79
C LYS A 2 77.21 20.74 0.57
N LEU A 3 77.72 20.54 -0.66
CA LEU A 3 77.09 19.94 -1.88
C LEU A 3 75.87 20.70 -2.53
N ARG A 4 75.93 21.34 -3.72
CA ARG A 4 76.01 20.88 -5.15
C ARG A 4 74.80 20.02 -5.65
N PRO A 5 74.37 20.05 -6.94
CA PRO A 5 74.06 21.16 -7.88
C PRO A 5 72.73 20.95 -8.71
N VAL A 6 71.99 21.98 -9.15
CA VAL A 6 71.90 22.63 -10.52
C VAL A 6 71.47 21.75 -11.74
N TRP A 7 70.49 22.28 -12.52
CA TRP A 7 70.06 22.03 -13.94
C TRP A 7 68.89 21.02 -14.17
N ARG A 8 67.86 21.22 -15.01
CA ARG A 8 67.53 22.20 -16.08
C ARG A 8 66.03 22.23 -16.42
N ARG A 9 65.51 23.44 -16.74
CA ARG A 9 64.35 23.68 -17.62
C ARG A 9 64.77 23.48 -19.09
N ALA A 10 63.79 23.09 -19.93
CA ALA A 10 63.70 23.27 -21.40
C ALA A 10 64.55 22.37 -22.34
N ALA A 11 63.92 21.30 -22.83
CA ALA A 11 63.93 20.73 -24.20
C ALA A 11 62.93 19.56 -24.15
N VAL A 12 61.78 19.53 -24.82
CA VAL A 12 61.60 19.55 -26.27
C VAL A 12 60.23 20.19 -26.59
N PHE A 13 60.24 21.51 -26.74
CA PHE A 13 59.29 22.25 -27.56
C PHE A 13 59.86 22.24 -28.99
N ALA A 14 59.66 21.14 -29.72
CA ALA A 14 60.03 21.03 -31.13
C ALA A 14 59.37 19.81 -31.80
N ALA A 15 58.05 19.65 -31.70
CA ALA A 15 57.27 18.75 -32.60
C ALA A 15 55.75 19.01 -32.60
N VAL A 16 55.28 20.17 -32.12
CA VAL A 16 53.98 20.70 -32.57
C VAL A 16 54.24 21.30 -33.95
N ALA A 17 53.83 20.62 -35.03
CA ALA A 17 53.48 21.21 -36.35
C ALA A 17 53.42 20.21 -37.53
N LEU A 18 53.73 18.91 -37.37
CA LEU A 18 53.87 18.02 -38.53
C LEU A 18 53.19 16.65 -38.37
N MET A 19 51.88 16.61 -38.13
CA MET A 19 51.06 15.45 -38.53
C MET A 19 49.56 15.80 -38.56
N VAL A 20 49.23 16.99 -39.05
CA VAL A 20 47.91 17.29 -39.60
C VAL A 20 48.02 17.12 -41.12
N LEU A 21 46.96 16.54 -41.71
CA LEU A 21 46.62 16.32 -43.13
C LEU A 21 46.92 14.93 -43.76
N VAL A 22 45.82 14.16 -43.90
CA VAL A 22 45.27 13.61 -45.18
C VAL A 22 45.89 12.27 -45.63
N VAL A 23 45.19 11.12 -45.83
CA VAL A 23 43.89 10.73 -46.44
C VAL A 23 43.49 9.34 -45.83
N PHE A 24 42.35 9.13 -45.17
CA PHE A 24 41.00 8.71 -45.65
C PHE A 24 40.88 7.41 -46.49
N VAL A 25 40.09 6.44 -46.01
CA VAL A 25 39.00 5.65 -46.67
C VAL A 25 38.52 4.60 -45.62
N SER A 26 37.42 4.81 -44.87
CA SER A 26 35.98 4.49 -45.14
C SER A 26 35.64 3.00 -44.97
N CYS A 27 34.65 2.53 -44.17
CA CYS A 27 33.25 2.94 -43.98
C CYS A 27 32.62 2.52 -42.61
N ARG A 28 31.70 3.39 -42.10
CA ARG A 28 30.35 3.23 -41.44
C ARG A 28 30.12 2.19 -40.31
N GLU A 29 29.31 2.36 -39.26
CA GLU A 29 28.27 3.29 -38.68
C GLU A 29 28.29 2.98 -37.16
N SER A 30 28.04 3.84 -36.15
CA SER A 30 26.81 4.58 -35.81
C SER A 30 27.09 5.63 -34.71
N ASP A 31 26.50 6.83 -34.85
CA ASP A 31 26.53 7.93 -33.88
C ASP A 31 25.27 7.88 -32.98
N ASN A 32 25.45 7.72 -31.65
CA ASN A 32 24.66 8.37 -30.56
C ASN A 32 25.09 7.84 -29.17
N THR A 33 26.34 8.07 -28.72
CA THR A 33 26.71 7.77 -27.33
C THR A 33 26.24 8.90 -26.41
N LYS A 34 25.12 8.67 -25.72
CA LYS A 34 24.71 9.45 -24.55
C LYS A 34 25.84 9.37 -23.51
N VAL A 35 26.42 10.50 -23.14
CA VAL A 35 27.47 10.58 -22.11
C VAL A 35 26.95 9.97 -20.81
N GLY A 36 27.64 8.95 -20.28
CA GLY A 36 27.30 8.29 -19.03
C GLY A 36 26.34 7.09 -19.14
N VAL A 37 26.06 6.53 -20.32
CA VAL A 37 25.26 5.28 -20.38
C VAL A 37 26.20 4.06 -20.40
N PHE A 38 25.92 3.08 -19.53
CA PHE A 38 26.56 1.76 -19.56
C PHE A 38 25.66 0.76 -20.31
N GLU A 39 26.23 -0.07 -21.19
CA GLU A 39 25.52 -1.13 -21.92
C GLU A 39 26.33 -2.44 -21.96
N ALA A 40 25.65 -3.58 -21.82
CA ALA A 40 26.22 -4.91 -21.97
C ALA A 40 25.19 -5.91 -22.54
N ASP A 41 25.46 -6.43 -23.73
CA ASP A 41 24.69 -7.46 -24.45
C ASP A 41 25.31 -8.87 -24.35
N PHE A 42 26.50 -8.98 -23.76
CA PHE A 42 27.24 -10.23 -23.53
C PHE A 42 27.55 -11.08 -24.78
N ASP A 43 27.37 -10.59 -26.01
CA ASP A 43 27.63 -11.36 -27.24
C ASP A 43 29.10 -11.85 -27.36
N ASP A 44 30.05 -11.14 -26.74
CA ASP A 44 31.47 -11.49 -26.66
C ASP A 44 31.86 -12.26 -25.38
N TYR A 45 30.91 -12.46 -24.45
CA TYR A 45 31.17 -13.18 -23.20
C TYR A 45 31.34 -14.68 -23.46
N ARG A 46 32.42 -15.27 -22.94
CA ARG A 46 32.74 -16.70 -23.09
C ARG A 46 32.91 -17.40 -21.74
N GLY A 47 32.25 -16.89 -20.71
CA GLY A 47 32.25 -17.52 -19.40
C GLY A 47 33.58 -17.40 -18.66
N THR A 48 34.35 -16.34 -18.91
CA THR A 48 35.64 -16.07 -18.25
C THR A 48 35.74 -14.63 -17.80
N ARG A 49 36.55 -14.34 -16.77
CA ARG A 49 36.79 -12.96 -16.32
C ARG A 49 37.32 -12.06 -17.44
N SER A 50 38.14 -12.59 -18.35
CA SER A 50 38.75 -11.81 -19.44
C SER A 50 37.80 -11.48 -20.59
N THR A 51 36.65 -12.15 -20.67
CA THR A 51 35.62 -11.90 -21.69
C THR A 51 34.40 -11.19 -21.11
N MET A 52 34.46 -10.81 -19.83
CA MET A 52 33.44 -10.01 -19.17
C MET A 52 33.45 -8.58 -19.70
N PRO A 53 32.28 -7.94 -19.92
CA PRO A 53 32.21 -6.54 -20.30
C PRO A 53 33.01 -5.65 -19.34
N ALA A 54 33.69 -4.63 -19.89
CA ALA A 54 34.45 -3.69 -19.08
C ALA A 54 33.53 -2.98 -18.07
N GLY A 55 33.96 -2.82 -16.82
CA GLY A 55 33.13 -2.28 -15.74
C GLY A 55 32.28 -3.34 -15.02
N MET A 56 32.22 -4.59 -15.53
CA MET A 56 31.61 -5.71 -14.81
C MET A 56 32.63 -6.58 -14.10
N PHE A 57 32.26 -7.08 -12.93
CA PHE A 57 33.04 -8.08 -12.20
C PHE A 57 32.14 -8.94 -11.30
N VAL A 58 32.70 -10.04 -10.82
CA VAL A 58 32.06 -10.93 -9.86
C VAL A 58 32.86 -10.93 -8.56
N SER A 59 32.17 -10.76 -7.44
CA SER A 59 32.72 -10.87 -6.09
C SER A 59 31.79 -11.71 -5.20
N GLY A 60 32.27 -12.18 -4.05
CA GLY A 60 31.52 -13.01 -3.09
C GLY A 60 32.02 -12.80 -1.66
N GLU A 61 31.53 -13.59 -0.70
CA GLU A 61 31.92 -13.59 0.71
C GLU A 61 32.40 -14.95 1.19
N ASN A 62 33.41 -14.96 2.06
CA ASN A 62 33.73 -16.16 2.84
C ASN A 62 32.70 -16.41 3.95
N ASP A 63 32.87 -17.50 4.70
CA ASP A 63 31.98 -17.88 5.80
C ASP A 63 31.98 -16.85 6.95
N GLU A 64 32.98 -15.96 6.99
CA GLU A 64 33.08 -14.86 7.95
C GLU A 64 32.39 -13.56 7.48
N GLY A 65 31.84 -13.51 6.27
CA GLY A 65 31.19 -12.31 5.69
C GLY A 65 32.15 -11.28 5.07
N ASP A 66 33.42 -11.65 4.89
CA ASP A 66 34.42 -10.80 4.25
C ASP A 66 34.44 -11.01 2.72
N PRO A 67 34.60 -9.94 1.92
CA PRO A 67 34.78 -10.06 0.48
C PRO A 67 35.93 -10.98 0.11
N VAL A 68 35.67 -11.95 -0.77
CA VAL A 68 36.71 -12.88 -1.23
C VAL A 68 37.67 -12.19 -2.19
N GLY A 69 38.97 -12.32 -1.92
CA GLY A 69 40.02 -11.67 -2.69
C GLY A 69 40.12 -12.15 -4.15
N PRO A 70 41.06 -11.58 -4.94
CA PRO A 70 41.15 -11.76 -6.40
C PRO A 70 41.38 -13.20 -6.90
N ALA A 71 41.69 -14.13 -5.97
CA ALA A 71 41.81 -15.57 -6.22
C ALA A 71 40.44 -16.28 -6.41
N PHE A 72 39.33 -15.64 -6.05
CA PHE A 72 38.00 -16.18 -6.32
C PHE A 72 37.72 -16.17 -7.83
N TYR A 73 37.52 -17.34 -8.42
CA TYR A 73 37.32 -17.50 -9.86
C TYR A 73 36.17 -18.49 -10.14
N PRO A 74 34.91 -18.03 -10.03
CA PRO A 74 33.71 -18.87 -10.15
C PRO A 74 33.24 -19.12 -11.59
N PHE A 75 34.10 -18.84 -12.57
CA PHE A 75 33.81 -18.89 -14.00
C PHE A 75 34.00 -20.30 -14.57
N ALA A 76 33.00 -20.80 -15.28
CA ALA A 76 32.91 -22.19 -15.74
C ALA A 76 32.84 -22.35 -17.28
N GLY A 77 33.03 -21.27 -18.04
CA GLY A 77 33.09 -21.32 -19.50
C GLY A 77 31.73 -21.23 -20.19
N VAL A 78 31.62 -21.82 -21.39
CA VAL A 78 30.45 -21.76 -22.25
C VAL A 78 29.54 -22.97 -22.00
N PHE A 79 28.24 -22.73 -21.91
CA PHE A 79 27.23 -23.75 -21.77
C PHE A 79 26.17 -23.64 -22.86
N GLU A 80 26.05 -24.70 -23.66
CA GLU A 80 25.04 -24.79 -24.71
C GLU A 80 23.78 -25.49 -24.19
N VAL A 81 22.60 -25.05 -24.63
CA VAL A 81 21.30 -25.66 -24.26
C VAL A 81 21.16 -27.14 -24.70
N THR A 82 22.06 -27.61 -25.57
CA THR A 82 22.16 -29.02 -26.01
C THR A 82 22.99 -29.90 -25.07
N ALA A 83 23.70 -29.32 -24.09
CA ALA A 83 24.51 -30.05 -23.12
C ALA A 83 23.65 -30.77 -22.07
N ALA A 84 24.28 -31.52 -21.15
CA ALA A 84 23.57 -32.09 -20.00
C ALA A 84 23.30 -30.99 -18.96
N ALA A 85 22.10 -30.96 -18.36
CA ALA A 85 21.72 -29.93 -17.39
C ALA A 85 22.65 -29.90 -16.18
N GLU A 86 23.22 -31.05 -15.79
CA GLU A 86 24.17 -31.22 -14.70
C GLU A 86 25.52 -30.53 -14.97
N ALA A 87 25.86 -30.24 -16.23
CA ALA A 87 27.10 -29.57 -16.59
C ALA A 87 27.11 -28.09 -16.19
N PHE A 88 25.93 -27.45 -16.12
CA PHE A 88 25.81 -26.03 -15.77
C PHE A 88 26.10 -25.85 -14.27
N SER A 89 27.19 -25.17 -13.93
CA SER A 89 27.61 -24.93 -12.55
C SER A 89 28.43 -23.64 -12.48
N GLY A 90 28.03 -22.69 -11.64
CA GLY A 90 28.72 -21.42 -11.49
C GLY A 90 28.33 -20.35 -12.50
N PHE A 91 29.26 -19.45 -12.81
CA PHE A 91 29.03 -18.39 -13.80
C PHE A 91 29.55 -18.83 -15.17
N GLY A 92 28.70 -18.73 -16.20
CA GLY A 92 29.09 -19.12 -17.55
C GLY A 92 28.35 -18.34 -18.61
N ALA A 93 28.83 -18.44 -19.85
CA ALA A 93 28.13 -17.88 -21.01
C ALA A 93 27.11 -18.92 -21.49
N PHE A 94 25.82 -18.62 -21.32
CA PHE A 94 24.75 -19.50 -21.76
C PHE A 94 24.35 -19.16 -23.19
N THR A 95 24.15 -20.18 -24.03
CA THR A 95 23.85 -19.98 -25.45
C THR A 95 22.99 -21.12 -26.00
N ALA A 96 22.15 -20.80 -26.98
CA ALA A 96 21.33 -21.77 -27.70
C ALA A 96 21.91 -22.12 -29.08
N ASP A 97 22.65 -21.20 -29.68
CA ASP A 97 23.14 -21.25 -31.07
C ASP A 97 24.67 -21.21 -31.19
N GLY A 98 25.39 -20.90 -30.10
CA GLY A 98 26.84 -20.70 -30.10
C GLY A 98 27.28 -19.35 -30.67
N GLU A 99 26.34 -18.45 -30.97
CA GLU A 99 26.56 -17.13 -31.56
C GLU A 99 26.15 -16.00 -30.60
N SER A 100 25.02 -16.16 -29.91
CA SER A 100 24.48 -15.20 -28.93
C SER A 100 24.68 -15.72 -27.51
N PHE A 101 25.07 -14.86 -26.58
CA PHE A 101 25.44 -15.29 -25.22
C PHE A 101 24.82 -14.43 -24.14
N SER A 102 24.47 -15.06 -23.03
CA SER A 102 23.96 -14.39 -21.83
C SER A 102 24.83 -14.69 -20.62
N PHE A 103 24.86 -13.78 -19.64
CA PHE A 103 25.60 -14.01 -18.40
C PHE A 103 24.81 -14.92 -17.45
N GLY A 104 25.11 -16.23 -17.47
CA GLY A 104 24.40 -17.26 -16.73
C GLY A 104 24.91 -17.51 -15.31
N ILE A 105 24.00 -17.86 -14.40
CA ILE A 105 24.24 -18.16 -12.98
C ILE A 105 23.51 -19.45 -12.58
N ARG A 106 24.24 -20.39 -11.95
CA ARG A 106 23.62 -21.53 -11.26
C ARG A 106 24.41 -21.99 -10.03
N GLU A 107 23.79 -21.92 -8.85
CA GLU A 107 24.45 -22.11 -7.54
C GLU A 107 24.79 -23.57 -7.14
N ARG A 108 24.36 -24.61 -7.88
CA ARG A 108 24.59 -26.02 -7.49
C ARG A 108 25.39 -26.80 -8.54
N GLY A 109 26.72 -26.66 -8.49
CA GLY A 109 27.63 -27.67 -9.02
C GLY A 109 28.97 -27.66 -8.29
N GLU A 110 30.05 -28.17 -8.89
CA GLU A 110 31.30 -28.51 -8.17
C GLU A 110 32.05 -27.31 -7.56
N VAL A 111 31.72 -26.09 -7.98
CA VAL A 111 32.40 -24.86 -7.56
C VAL A 111 31.56 -24.13 -6.52
N ASP A 112 32.12 -23.97 -5.32
CA ASP A 112 31.55 -23.12 -4.27
C ASP A 112 31.50 -21.66 -4.72
N LEU A 113 30.29 -21.10 -4.79
CA LEU A 113 30.07 -19.73 -5.24
C LEU A 113 30.14 -18.69 -4.15
N ARG A 114 30.36 -19.05 -2.86
CA ARG A 114 30.69 -18.06 -1.82
C ARG A 114 29.76 -16.84 -1.81
N ASN A 115 28.45 -17.07 -1.89
CA ASN A 115 27.43 -16.01 -2.02
C ASN A 115 27.69 -14.96 -3.12
N ALA A 116 28.27 -15.38 -4.25
CA ALA A 116 28.71 -14.46 -5.28
C ALA A 116 27.59 -13.62 -5.90
N ARG A 117 27.99 -12.43 -6.33
CA ARG A 117 27.16 -11.40 -6.95
C ARG A 117 27.86 -10.86 -8.17
N VAL A 118 27.06 -10.41 -9.14
CA VAL A 118 27.54 -9.69 -10.31
C VAL A 118 27.44 -8.21 -10.01
N PHE A 119 28.50 -7.47 -10.30
CA PHE A 119 28.56 -6.04 -10.12
C PHE A 119 28.79 -5.34 -11.45
N ILE A 120 28.16 -4.17 -11.61
CA ILE A 120 28.61 -3.12 -12.52
C ILE A 120 29.19 -2.02 -11.66
N GLU A 121 30.45 -1.68 -11.89
CA GLU A 121 31.08 -0.45 -11.44
C GLU A 121 30.69 0.69 -12.38
N TYR A 122 30.09 1.74 -11.82
CA TYR A 122 29.69 2.92 -12.56
C TYR A 122 30.34 4.14 -11.91
N THR A 123 31.20 4.84 -12.66
CA THR A 123 31.81 6.09 -12.20
C THR A 123 31.10 7.27 -12.84
N ASN A 124 30.73 8.27 -12.04
CA ASN A 124 30.17 9.50 -12.56
C ASN A 124 31.25 10.34 -13.24
N GLU A 125 31.52 10.05 -14.51
CA GLU A 125 32.42 10.84 -15.34
C GLU A 125 31.77 12.14 -15.84
N THR A 126 30.55 12.43 -15.40
CA THR A 126 29.83 13.62 -15.82
C THR A 126 30.15 14.76 -14.85
N GLY A 127 30.34 15.97 -15.36
CA GLY A 127 30.66 17.14 -14.53
C GLY A 127 29.51 17.66 -13.68
N ARG A 128 28.51 16.83 -13.34
CA ARG A 128 27.34 17.18 -12.54
C ARG A 128 26.86 15.98 -11.69
N PRO A 129 26.18 16.24 -10.56
CA PRO A 129 25.62 15.17 -9.73
C PRO A 129 24.56 14.35 -10.47
N ILE A 130 24.55 13.04 -10.24
CA ILE A 130 23.51 12.12 -10.70
C ILE A 130 22.57 11.86 -9.53
N VAL A 131 21.27 12.10 -9.72
CA VAL A 131 20.26 11.98 -8.66
C VAL A 131 19.49 10.67 -8.70
N GLY A 132 19.69 9.84 -9.73
CA GLY A 132 18.99 8.58 -9.91
C GLY A 132 19.48 7.83 -11.15
N PHE A 133 18.91 6.67 -11.40
CA PHE A 133 19.22 5.86 -12.59
C PHE A 133 17.97 5.21 -13.17
N ARG A 134 17.97 5.02 -14.48
CA ARG A 134 17.13 4.04 -15.17
C ARG A 134 17.97 2.82 -15.52
N VAL A 135 17.56 1.65 -15.06
CA VAL A 135 18.24 0.39 -15.31
C VAL A 135 17.28 -0.54 -16.04
N SER A 136 17.72 -1.09 -17.17
CA SER A 136 16.96 -2.10 -17.91
C SER A 136 17.83 -3.29 -18.27
N TYR A 137 17.29 -4.49 -18.21
CA TYR A 137 17.99 -5.74 -18.48
C TYR A 137 17.00 -6.87 -18.71
N ASP A 138 17.43 -7.95 -19.35
CA ASP A 138 16.66 -9.18 -19.47
C ASP A 138 17.08 -10.18 -18.39
N VAL A 139 16.11 -10.86 -17.80
CA VAL A 139 16.29 -12.08 -17.03
C VAL A 139 15.81 -13.24 -17.88
N GLU A 140 16.69 -14.22 -18.09
CA GLU A 140 16.43 -15.37 -18.98
C GLU A 140 16.53 -16.68 -18.20
N THR A 141 15.61 -17.62 -18.44
CA THR A 141 15.66 -18.97 -17.90
C THR A 141 16.40 -19.88 -18.87
N TRP A 142 17.42 -20.58 -18.39
CA TRP A 142 18.19 -21.53 -19.21
C TRP A 142 18.10 -22.97 -18.70
N ILE A 143 17.90 -23.12 -17.38
CA ILE A 143 17.49 -24.39 -16.77
C ILE A 143 16.28 -24.11 -15.90
N GLN A 144 15.23 -24.88 -16.08
CA GLN A 144 14.11 -24.98 -15.16
C GLN A 144 14.37 -26.12 -14.17
N GLY A 145 14.69 -25.78 -12.93
CA GLY A 145 14.85 -26.75 -11.84
C GLY A 145 13.57 -26.90 -11.02
N GLU A 146 13.59 -27.82 -10.06
CA GLU A 146 12.50 -28.01 -9.10
C GLU A 146 12.33 -26.81 -8.17
N ARG A 147 13.44 -26.14 -7.82
CA ARG A 147 13.44 -24.92 -7.01
C ARG A 147 13.43 -23.68 -7.87
N ASP A 148 12.51 -22.79 -7.53
CA ASP A 148 12.41 -21.52 -8.20
C ASP A 148 13.41 -20.50 -7.65
N ASN A 149 13.99 -19.71 -8.54
CA ASN A 149 15.01 -18.73 -8.20
C ASN A 149 14.62 -17.35 -8.70
N ARG A 150 15.26 -16.34 -8.13
CA ARG A 150 15.08 -14.95 -8.49
C ARG A 150 16.41 -14.23 -8.62
N ILE A 151 16.42 -13.21 -9.45
CA ILE A 151 17.49 -12.24 -9.58
C ILE A 151 17.02 -10.91 -8.97
N ARG A 152 17.85 -10.33 -8.10
CA ARG A 152 17.54 -9.08 -7.39
C ARG A 152 18.54 -7.98 -7.70
N LEU A 153 18.06 -6.86 -8.24
CA LEU A 153 18.86 -5.66 -8.50
C LEU A 153 18.94 -4.79 -7.24
N LYS A 154 20.14 -4.30 -6.93
CA LYS A 154 20.43 -3.41 -5.81
C LYS A 154 21.44 -2.34 -6.22
N TYR A 155 21.48 -1.25 -5.46
CA TYR A 155 22.44 -0.15 -5.60
C TYR A 155 23.25 0.01 -4.31
N HIS A 156 24.54 0.33 -4.44
CA HIS A 156 25.42 0.65 -3.32
C HIS A 156 26.59 1.53 -3.76
N THR A 157 27.29 2.19 -2.82
CA THR A 157 28.48 3.03 -3.09
C THR A 157 29.80 2.30 -2.80
N ASP A 158 29.71 1.06 -2.34
CA ASP A 158 30.86 0.17 -2.09
C ASP A 158 30.47 -1.28 -2.42
N THR A 159 31.47 -2.12 -2.61
CA THR A 159 31.42 -3.56 -2.76
C THR A 159 31.44 -4.33 -1.44
N SER A 160 31.80 -3.68 -0.31
CA SER A 160 31.71 -4.26 1.04
C SER A 160 30.29 -4.16 1.62
N GLY A 161 29.94 -5.05 2.55
CA GLY A 161 28.60 -5.14 3.15
C GLY A 161 27.60 -5.94 2.31
N PHE A 162 27.57 -7.26 2.48
CA PHE A 162 26.51 -8.10 1.91
C PHE A 162 25.33 -8.32 2.88
N ALA A 163 25.21 -7.45 3.89
CA ALA A 163 24.00 -7.28 4.69
C ALA A 163 22.79 -6.94 3.79
N SER A 164 21.57 -6.99 4.37
CA SER A 164 20.31 -6.84 3.64
C SER A 164 20.07 -5.41 3.13
N VAL A 165 20.76 -5.01 2.07
CA VAL A 165 20.41 -3.83 1.27
C VAL A 165 19.03 -4.06 0.65
N ARG A 166 18.18 -3.05 0.54
CA ARG A 166 16.85 -3.17 -0.09
C ARG A 166 16.95 -3.59 -1.56
N ASP A 167 15.99 -4.39 -2.02
CA ASP A 167 15.84 -4.71 -3.46
C ASP A 167 15.25 -3.50 -4.19
N ILE A 168 15.86 -3.09 -5.30
CA ILE A 168 15.27 -2.13 -6.25
C ILE A 168 14.22 -2.84 -7.10
N VAL A 169 14.59 -4.03 -7.61
CA VAL A 169 13.70 -4.96 -8.31
C VAL A 169 14.07 -6.39 -7.92
N SER A 170 13.06 -7.25 -7.73
CA SER A 170 13.22 -8.69 -7.53
C SER A 170 12.46 -9.44 -8.62
N THR A 171 13.16 -10.01 -9.58
CA THR A 171 12.59 -10.72 -10.73
C THR A 171 12.65 -12.22 -10.49
N VAL A 172 11.49 -12.88 -10.42
CA VAL A 172 11.38 -14.34 -10.38
C VAL A 172 11.72 -14.94 -11.73
N ASN A 173 11.93 -16.26 -11.76
CA ASN A 173 12.20 -17.04 -12.96
C ASN A 173 11.09 -16.85 -14.03
N PRO A 174 11.42 -16.36 -15.23
CA PRO A 174 10.45 -16.11 -16.29
C PRO A 174 9.56 -17.29 -16.70
N ALA A 175 10.08 -18.52 -16.64
CA ALA A 175 9.38 -19.73 -17.10
C ALA A 175 8.22 -20.19 -16.17
N GLY A 176 7.95 -19.48 -15.07
CA GLY A 176 6.82 -19.74 -14.16
C GLY A 176 6.91 -21.04 -13.34
N ALA A 177 5.94 -21.23 -12.42
CA ALA A 177 5.84 -22.35 -11.48
C ALA A 177 5.36 -23.67 -12.10
N LEU A 178 5.83 -24.01 -13.30
CA LEU A 178 5.67 -25.36 -13.85
C LEU A 178 6.67 -26.28 -13.13
N HIS A 179 6.33 -26.71 -11.91
CA HIS A 179 7.10 -27.71 -11.18
C HIS A 179 7.00 -29.06 -11.91
N SER A 180 7.96 -29.37 -12.77
CA SER A 180 8.06 -30.72 -13.31
C SER A 180 8.49 -31.67 -12.19
N ALA A 181 7.64 -32.63 -11.83
CA ALA A 181 7.97 -33.72 -10.92
C ALA A 181 9.07 -34.69 -11.47
N ALA A 182 9.81 -34.28 -12.51
CA ALA A 182 10.73 -35.10 -13.27
C ALA A 182 12.02 -34.32 -13.66
N GLY A 183 12.79 -33.87 -12.67
CA GLY A 183 14.15 -33.37 -12.84
C GLY A 183 14.30 -32.03 -13.57
N ALA A 184 15.54 -31.53 -13.67
CA ALA A 184 15.85 -30.26 -14.32
C ALA A 184 15.75 -30.33 -15.85
N ARG A 185 15.11 -29.35 -16.47
CA ARG A 185 14.95 -29.23 -17.92
C ARG A 185 15.71 -28.03 -18.47
N LEU A 186 16.45 -28.23 -19.56
CA LEU A 186 17.06 -27.14 -20.32
C LEU A 186 16.00 -26.44 -21.19
N VAL A 187 16.04 -25.11 -21.20
CA VAL A 187 15.18 -24.24 -21.99
C VAL A 187 16.03 -23.16 -22.66
N ASP A 188 15.58 -22.67 -23.81
CA ASP A 188 16.26 -21.59 -24.51
C ASP A 188 15.81 -20.24 -23.94
N GLY A 189 16.70 -19.61 -23.17
CA GLY A 189 16.42 -18.35 -22.50
C GLY A 189 16.29 -17.14 -23.43
N SER A 190 16.73 -17.26 -24.68
CA SER A 190 16.60 -16.18 -25.67
C SER A 190 15.16 -16.00 -26.18
N LEU A 191 14.32 -17.03 -26.02
CA LEU A 191 12.92 -17.03 -26.44
C LEU A 191 12.07 -16.20 -25.48
N ALA A 192 11.06 -15.51 -26.01
CA ALA A 192 10.24 -14.56 -25.26
C ALA A 192 9.51 -15.21 -24.08
N GLU A 193 9.10 -16.47 -24.20
CA GLU A 193 8.44 -17.24 -23.14
C GLU A 193 9.36 -17.61 -21.96
N ASN A 194 10.68 -17.56 -22.13
CA ASN A 194 11.66 -17.86 -21.09
C ASN A 194 12.41 -16.60 -20.64
N ARG A 195 11.92 -15.41 -20.98
CA ARG A 195 12.58 -14.14 -20.73
C ARG A 195 11.63 -13.10 -20.15
N THR A 196 12.14 -12.30 -19.22
CA THR A 196 11.43 -11.14 -18.68
C THR A 196 12.32 -9.91 -18.81
N ARG A 197 11.82 -8.87 -19.49
CA ARG A 197 12.48 -7.56 -19.54
C ARG A 197 12.16 -6.78 -18.27
N VAL A 198 13.20 -6.34 -17.59
CA VAL A 198 13.14 -5.38 -16.49
C VAL A 198 13.47 -4.00 -17.04
N ASP A 199 12.68 -3.00 -16.67
CA ASP A 199 12.97 -1.58 -16.91
C ASP A 199 12.47 -0.78 -15.69
N VAL A 200 13.39 -0.26 -14.90
CA VAL A 200 13.12 0.44 -13.64
C VAL A 200 13.84 1.76 -13.60
N ALA A 201 13.19 2.80 -13.09
CA ALA A 201 13.83 4.06 -12.75
C ALA A 201 13.69 4.31 -11.24
N PHE A 202 14.74 4.82 -10.61
CA PHE A 202 14.76 5.12 -9.18
C PHE A 202 15.63 6.34 -8.89
N LEU A 203 15.28 7.09 -7.84
CA LEU A 203 16.08 8.19 -7.33
C LEU A 203 16.93 7.73 -6.14
N LEU A 204 18.17 8.21 -6.05
CA LEU A 204 19.09 7.83 -4.98
C LEU A 204 18.58 8.26 -3.61
N GLY A 205 17.98 9.46 -3.52
CA GLY A 205 17.39 9.97 -2.27
C GLY A 205 16.22 9.15 -1.72
N GLU A 206 15.64 8.27 -2.53
CA GLU A 206 14.55 7.35 -2.14
C GLU A 206 15.07 5.96 -1.72
N LEU A 207 16.37 5.71 -1.91
CA LEU A 207 17.04 4.49 -1.49
C LEU A 207 17.71 4.70 -0.13
N GLU A 208 17.58 3.73 0.76
CA GLU A 208 18.17 3.77 2.11
C GLU A 208 19.47 2.94 2.15
N ALA A 209 20.54 3.54 2.66
CA ALA A 209 21.81 2.91 2.97
C ALA A 209 21.84 2.47 4.45
N HIS A 210 22.33 1.27 4.73
CA HIS A 210 22.61 0.82 6.10
C HIS A 210 23.97 1.33 6.56
N GLY A 211 24.01 2.21 7.56
CA GLY A 211 25.23 2.60 8.29
C GLY A 211 25.27 2.00 9.70
N GLU A 212 26.43 2.08 10.36
CA GLU A 212 26.60 1.66 11.78
C GLU A 212 25.66 2.43 12.74
N ASP A 213 25.19 3.62 12.33
CA ASP A 213 24.34 4.52 13.11
C ASP A 213 22.89 4.66 12.57
N GLY A 214 22.42 3.72 11.71
CA GLY A 214 21.03 3.71 11.21
C GLY A 214 20.88 3.83 9.68
N LEU A 215 19.64 4.07 9.22
CA LEU A 215 19.28 4.21 7.79
C LEU A 215 19.44 5.66 7.33
N TYR A 216 20.20 5.87 6.25
CA TYR A 216 20.39 7.19 5.63
C TYR A 216 20.02 7.13 4.15
N PRO A 217 19.30 8.12 3.60
CA PRO A 217 19.07 8.17 2.16
C PRO A 217 20.40 8.36 1.42
N TYR A 218 20.56 7.74 0.24
CA TYR A 218 21.73 8.03 -0.58
C TYR A 218 21.68 9.47 -1.08
N GLY A 219 22.81 10.18 -0.95
CA GLY A 219 23.01 11.45 -1.64
C GLY A 219 23.10 11.25 -3.16
N PRO A 220 23.03 12.35 -3.94
CA PRO A 220 23.42 12.32 -5.35
C PRO A 220 24.82 11.71 -5.50
N LEU A 221 25.04 10.94 -6.57
CA LEU A 221 26.37 10.47 -6.93
C LEU A 221 27.15 11.63 -7.54
N GLU A 222 28.11 12.16 -6.81
CA GLU A 222 28.86 13.36 -7.21
C GLU A 222 29.84 13.06 -8.35
N PRO A 223 30.31 14.07 -9.11
CA PRO A 223 31.33 13.88 -10.12
C PRO A 223 32.56 13.15 -9.56
N GLU A 224 33.09 12.21 -10.34
CA GLU A 224 34.22 11.34 -9.98
C GLU A 224 33.92 10.28 -8.90
N GLU A 225 32.71 10.25 -8.32
CA GLU A 225 32.31 9.17 -7.41
C GLU A 225 31.89 7.91 -8.17
N THR A 226 32.09 6.77 -7.52
CA THR A 226 31.78 5.45 -8.05
C THR A 226 30.65 4.81 -7.26
N ALA A 227 29.71 4.21 -7.98
CA ALA A 227 28.65 3.38 -7.44
C ALA A 227 28.66 1.99 -8.08
N TYR A 228 27.92 1.08 -7.45
CA TYR A 228 27.86 -0.32 -7.80
C TYR A 228 26.42 -0.79 -7.94
N PHE A 229 26.09 -1.33 -9.11
CA PHE A 229 24.83 -2.06 -9.32
C PHE A 229 25.10 -3.53 -9.10
N ARG A 230 24.33 -4.15 -8.20
CA ARG A 230 24.56 -5.53 -7.75
C ARG A 230 23.36 -6.40 -8.10
N TRP A 231 23.60 -7.47 -8.85
CA TRP A 231 22.62 -8.53 -9.06
C TRP A 231 22.89 -9.70 -8.11
N GLN A 232 21.87 -10.04 -7.32
CA GLN A 232 21.89 -11.12 -6.36
C GLN A 232 20.99 -12.27 -6.79
N TYR A 233 21.59 -13.44 -6.92
CA TYR A 233 20.87 -14.70 -7.09
C TYR A 233 20.41 -15.26 -5.74
N SER A 234 19.20 -15.83 -5.68
CA SER A 234 18.67 -16.49 -4.48
C SER A 234 17.41 -17.29 -4.76
N ASN A 235 16.98 -18.12 -3.80
CA ASN A 235 15.69 -18.79 -3.84
C ASN A 235 14.52 -17.79 -3.78
N ALA A 236 13.40 -18.16 -4.43
CA ALA A 236 12.08 -17.60 -4.16
C ALA A 236 11.50 -18.17 -2.84
N GLN A 237 10.49 -17.53 -2.25
CA GLN A 237 10.07 -17.72 -0.85
C GLN A 237 9.52 -19.13 -0.50
N LEU A 238 9.14 -19.96 -1.47
CA LEU A 238 8.38 -21.21 -1.21
C LEU A 238 8.68 -22.34 -2.20
N THR A 239 9.94 -22.79 -2.32
CA THR A 239 10.23 -23.97 -3.17
C THR A 239 11.17 -25.00 -2.54
N ASP A 240 10.67 -26.23 -2.46
CA ASP A 240 11.38 -27.45 -2.09
C ASP A 240 11.76 -28.24 -3.34
N GLY A 241 12.97 -28.79 -3.37
CA GLY A 241 13.52 -29.50 -4.54
C GLY A 241 15.04 -29.60 -4.49
N ASP A 242 15.62 -30.55 -5.21
CA ASP A 242 17.07 -30.77 -5.24
C ASP A 242 17.77 -30.01 -6.36
N THR A 243 17.04 -29.70 -7.44
CA THR A 243 17.60 -28.98 -8.58
C THR A 243 17.17 -27.52 -8.60
N ARG A 244 18.12 -26.59 -8.70
CA ARG A 244 17.83 -25.16 -8.89
C ARG A 244 17.76 -24.83 -10.37
N SER A 245 16.85 -23.92 -10.72
CA SER A 245 16.91 -23.22 -12.01
C SER A 245 18.26 -22.57 -12.25
N ALA A 246 18.56 -22.26 -13.50
CA ALA A 246 19.69 -21.42 -13.91
C ALA A 246 19.13 -20.22 -14.66
N LEU A 247 19.47 -19.02 -14.18
CA LEU A 247 19.02 -17.77 -14.78
C LEU A 247 20.21 -17.03 -15.39
N ALA A 248 19.97 -16.23 -16.41
CA ALA A 248 20.97 -15.37 -17.02
C ALA A 248 20.52 -13.91 -17.09
N LEU A 249 21.50 -13.01 -17.15
CA LEU A 249 21.33 -11.59 -17.44
C LEU A 249 21.72 -11.31 -18.89
N ASN A 250 20.93 -10.49 -19.58
CA ASN A 250 21.26 -10.01 -20.91
C ASN A 250 20.81 -8.55 -21.14
N ASN A 251 21.31 -7.88 -22.18
CA ASN A 251 20.89 -6.56 -22.64
C ASN A 251 20.80 -5.51 -21.51
N VAL A 252 21.80 -5.49 -20.64
CA VAL A 252 21.87 -4.61 -19.48
C VAL A 252 22.20 -3.20 -19.95
N ARG A 253 21.43 -2.23 -19.46
CA ARG A 253 21.63 -0.81 -19.72
C ARG A 253 21.39 -0.02 -18.45
N VAL A 254 22.33 0.85 -18.09
CA VAL A 254 22.24 1.79 -16.95
C VAL A 254 22.37 3.20 -17.49
N GLU A 255 21.34 4.02 -17.27
CA GLU A 255 21.25 5.40 -17.74
C GLU A 255 21.08 6.37 -16.54
N PRO A 256 21.94 7.38 -16.38
CA PRO A 256 21.86 8.32 -15.26
C PRO A 256 20.70 9.31 -15.42
N ILE A 257 20.11 9.68 -14.29
CA ILE A 257 19.10 10.72 -14.14
C ILE A 257 19.76 11.92 -13.48
N TYR A 258 19.67 13.10 -14.10
CA TYR A 258 20.24 14.35 -13.58
C TYR A 258 19.16 15.24 -13.01
N GLU A 259 19.52 16.06 -12.02
CA GLU A 259 18.64 17.12 -11.51
C GLU A 259 18.32 18.13 -12.63
N HIS A 260 17.05 18.51 -12.78
CA HIS A 260 16.67 19.61 -13.66
C HIS A 260 17.16 20.93 -13.05
N SER A 261 18.11 21.60 -13.71
CA SER A 261 18.49 22.95 -13.34
C SER A 261 17.31 23.90 -13.55
N ALA A 262 16.60 24.24 -12.47
CA ALA A 262 15.75 25.42 -12.45
C ALA A 262 16.64 26.64 -12.73
N ALA A 263 16.37 27.33 -13.85
CA ALA A 263 17.06 28.56 -14.18
C ALA A 263 16.70 29.64 -13.14
N GLY A 264 17.66 29.94 -12.25
CA GLY A 264 17.88 31.26 -11.64
C GLY A 264 16.86 31.75 -10.61
N GLY A 265 17.21 31.60 -9.33
CA GLY A 265 16.54 32.29 -8.22
C GLY A 265 17.25 32.04 -6.89
N ALA A 266 18.17 32.93 -6.52
CA ALA A 266 19.14 32.75 -5.44
C ALA A 266 18.55 32.42 -4.05
N ALA A 267 19.11 31.39 -3.43
CA ALA A 267 19.04 31.13 -2.00
C ALA A 267 19.88 32.15 -1.19
N ARG A 268 19.30 32.64 -0.10
CA ARG A 268 19.96 33.07 1.14
C ARG A 268 18.98 32.65 2.24
N GLY A 269 19.26 31.76 3.18
CA GLY A 269 20.48 31.56 3.96
C GLY A 269 20.06 31.69 5.42
N ALA A 270 20.08 30.58 6.16
CA ALA A 270 19.72 30.50 7.57
C ALA A 270 20.64 31.34 8.46
N ALA A 271 20.09 31.95 9.52
CA ALA A 271 20.84 32.31 10.73
C ALA A 271 19.87 32.48 11.93
N ALA A 272 20.30 31.94 13.06
CA ALA A 272 19.59 31.85 14.34
C ALA A 272 19.72 33.08 15.25
N ASN A 273 18.89 33.07 16.30
CA ASN A 273 18.97 33.76 17.61
C ASN A 273 18.61 35.25 17.74
N GLY A 274 17.77 35.53 18.75
CA GLY A 274 17.78 36.82 19.47
C GLY A 274 16.44 37.26 20.07
N ALA A 275 16.33 37.18 21.40
CA ALA A 275 15.18 37.62 22.19
C ALA A 275 14.99 39.16 22.28
N ALA A 276 13.79 39.54 22.74
CA ALA A 276 13.40 40.73 23.51
C ALA A 276 12.68 41.91 22.80
N ARG A 277 11.39 42.01 23.17
CA ARG A 277 10.63 43.15 23.76
C ARG A 277 10.38 44.47 22.99
N ASP A 278 9.16 44.95 23.29
CA ASP A 278 8.55 46.29 23.11
C ASP A 278 8.20 46.65 21.65
N GLY A 279 7.01 47.13 21.29
CA GLY A 279 5.91 47.73 22.01
C GLY A 279 5.31 48.83 21.12
N ASN A 280 3.98 48.93 21.12
CA ASN A 280 3.09 50.03 20.69
C ASN A 280 2.15 49.83 19.50
N ALA A 281 0.89 50.07 19.86
CA ALA A 281 -0.32 50.31 19.11
C ALA A 281 -0.25 51.49 18.13
N ALA A 282 -1.11 51.45 17.11
CA ALA A 282 -2.09 52.50 16.85
C ALA A 282 -3.15 52.05 15.84
N GLU A 283 -4.40 52.41 16.15
CA GLU A 283 -5.64 52.25 15.38
C GLU A 283 -5.65 53.05 14.07
N GLY A 284 -6.54 52.67 13.14
CA GLY A 284 -6.85 53.50 11.97
C GLY A 284 -7.87 52.89 11.01
N ALA A 285 -9.13 53.27 11.19
CA ALA A 285 -10.33 52.82 10.49
C ALA A 285 -10.36 52.98 8.96
N GLY A 286 -11.07 52.04 8.31
CA GLY A 286 -12.22 52.32 7.43
C GLY A 286 -11.97 52.65 5.96
N SER A 287 -12.33 51.72 5.07
CA SER A 287 -12.92 52.03 3.76
C SER A 287 -13.53 50.77 3.13
N THR A 288 -14.85 50.79 2.97
CA THR A 288 -15.64 49.86 2.16
C THR A 288 -15.38 50.08 0.66
N SER A 289 -15.08 49.01 -0.09
CA SER A 289 -15.40 48.94 -1.51
C SER A 289 -15.61 47.49 -1.93
N GLU A 290 -16.80 47.22 -2.45
CA GLU A 290 -17.18 46.00 -3.18
C GLU A 290 -16.22 45.73 -4.34
N THR A 291 -15.74 44.49 -4.46
CA THR A 291 -15.31 43.88 -5.73
C THR A 291 -15.60 42.38 -5.69
N THR A 292 -16.62 41.99 -6.46
CA THR A 292 -16.73 40.79 -7.31
C THR A 292 -15.88 39.57 -6.93
N HIS A 293 -16.58 38.49 -6.57
CA HIS A 293 -16.08 37.11 -6.52
C HIS A 293 -15.34 36.72 -7.80
N GLY A 294 -14.01 36.65 -7.72
CA GLY A 294 -13.16 35.90 -8.63
C GLY A 294 -12.96 34.49 -8.08
N SER A 295 -13.09 33.50 -8.97
CA SER A 295 -12.86 32.07 -8.76
C SER A 295 -11.51 31.78 -8.08
N PRO A 296 -11.39 30.76 -7.22
CA PRO A 296 -10.10 30.31 -6.74
C PRO A 296 -9.39 29.55 -7.87
N GLU A 297 -8.24 30.08 -8.30
CA GLU A 297 -7.25 29.35 -9.08
C GLU A 297 -6.75 28.15 -8.26
N ALA A 298 -6.72 27.00 -8.93
CA ALA A 298 -6.24 25.74 -8.42
C ALA A 298 -4.81 25.85 -7.86
N ALA A 299 -4.63 25.45 -6.60
CA ALA A 299 -3.32 25.15 -6.05
C ALA A 299 -2.69 24.02 -6.86
N GLY A 300 -1.50 24.28 -7.39
CA GLY A 300 -0.85 23.45 -8.38
C GLY A 300 -0.39 22.11 -7.84
N SER A 301 -0.97 21.03 -8.37
CA SER A 301 -0.32 19.72 -8.35
C SER A 301 0.89 19.76 -9.28
N ALA A 302 2.01 19.22 -8.81
CA ALA A 302 3.19 19.00 -9.62
C ALA A 302 2.81 18.09 -10.80
N ARG A 303 2.69 18.67 -12.00
CA ARG A 303 2.54 17.92 -13.24
C ARG A 303 3.84 17.20 -13.53
N GLU A 304 3.90 15.94 -13.13
CA GLU A 304 4.83 14.96 -13.69
C GLU A 304 4.58 14.88 -15.20
N THR A 305 5.47 15.44 -16.01
CA THR A 305 5.36 15.41 -17.48
C THR A 305 5.79 14.04 -17.99
N ALA A 306 4.94 13.04 -17.79
CA ALA A 306 5.02 11.79 -18.55
C ALA A 306 4.82 12.12 -20.04
N ALA A 307 5.55 11.43 -20.92
CA ALA A 307 5.28 11.50 -22.35
C ALA A 307 3.78 11.20 -22.60
N PRO A 308 3.10 11.94 -23.50
CA PRO A 308 1.69 11.72 -23.76
C PRO A 308 1.49 10.26 -24.15
N SER A 309 0.51 9.62 -23.50
CA SER A 309 0.17 8.24 -23.83
C SER A 309 -0.13 8.14 -25.32
N PRO A 310 0.29 7.05 -25.98
CA PRO A 310 -0.11 6.83 -27.36
C PRO A 310 -1.62 6.64 -27.48
N LEU A 311 -2.33 6.21 -26.43
CA LEU A 311 -3.78 6.07 -26.41
C LEU A 311 -4.48 7.30 -25.81
N ALA A 312 -5.57 7.73 -26.44
CA ALA A 312 -6.46 8.78 -25.94
C ALA A 312 -7.94 8.38 -26.07
N PHE A 313 -8.72 8.78 -25.06
CA PHE A 313 -10.17 8.62 -24.97
C PHE A 313 -10.85 9.97 -25.19
N ASP A 314 -11.84 10.01 -26.07
CA ASP A 314 -12.67 11.19 -26.32
C ASP A 314 -14.17 10.82 -26.27
N PRO A 315 -14.92 11.28 -25.27
CA PRO A 315 -14.47 12.18 -24.20
C PRO A 315 -13.58 11.46 -23.16
N PRO A 316 -12.80 12.19 -22.35
CA PRO A 316 -11.91 11.58 -21.34
C PRO A 316 -12.68 10.92 -20.19
N ALA A 317 -11.98 10.28 -19.25
CA ALA A 317 -12.61 9.86 -17.99
C ALA A 317 -13.21 11.08 -17.26
N GLY A 318 -14.42 10.94 -16.72
CA GLY A 318 -15.18 12.07 -16.19
C GLY A 318 -16.63 11.72 -15.84
N ILE A 319 -17.37 12.73 -15.39
CA ILE A 319 -18.81 12.64 -15.12
C ILE A 319 -19.54 13.41 -16.21
N TYR A 320 -20.55 12.79 -16.81
CA TYR A 320 -21.33 13.30 -17.94
C TYR A 320 -22.82 13.33 -17.61
N GLY A 321 -23.55 14.30 -18.16
CA GLY A 321 -24.99 14.44 -17.92
C GLY A 321 -25.85 13.47 -18.73
N GLU A 322 -25.31 12.90 -19.80
CA GLU A 322 -26.01 11.93 -20.66
C GLU A 322 -25.00 11.00 -21.34
N ALA A 323 -25.49 9.89 -21.87
CA ALA A 323 -24.68 8.94 -22.62
C ALA A 323 -24.09 9.60 -23.88
N VAL A 324 -22.78 9.51 -24.04
CA VAL A 324 -22.02 10.07 -25.16
C VAL A 324 -21.15 8.99 -25.81
N PRO A 325 -21.10 8.85 -27.14
CA PRO A 325 -20.25 7.86 -27.78
C PRO A 325 -18.77 8.08 -27.42
N LEU A 326 -18.05 6.99 -27.11
CA LEU A 326 -16.64 7.07 -26.74
C LEU A 326 -15.74 6.68 -27.92
N THR A 327 -14.87 7.59 -28.32
CA THR A 327 -13.84 7.36 -29.35
C THR A 327 -12.51 7.01 -28.68
N ILE A 328 -11.84 5.98 -29.18
CA ILE A 328 -10.44 5.66 -28.82
C ILE A 328 -9.54 6.00 -30.01
N SER A 329 -8.45 6.70 -29.75
CA SER A 329 -7.44 7.01 -30.76
C SER A 329 -6.05 6.58 -30.30
N SER A 330 -5.18 6.27 -31.26
CA SER A 330 -3.78 5.93 -31.01
C SER A 330 -2.85 6.78 -31.87
N SER A 331 -1.78 7.32 -31.28
CA SER A 331 -0.68 7.94 -32.01
C SER A 331 0.36 6.94 -32.50
N LEU A 332 0.20 5.64 -32.16
CA LEU A 332 1.07 4.57 -32.64
C LEU A 332 0.71 4.23 -34.09
N GLU A 333 1.63 4.46 -35.02
CA GLU A 333 1.40 4.26 -36.45
C GLU A 333 1.11 2.78 -36.76
N GLY A 334 0.06 2.54 -37.57
CA GLY A 334 -0.36 1.21 -38.00
C GLY A 334 -0.93 0.32 -36.88
N ALA A 335 -1.24 0.88 -35.70
CA ALA A 335 -1.69 0.08 -34.57
C ALA A 335 -3.16 -0.36 -34.68
N THR A 336 -3.42 -1.60 -34.28
CA THR A 336 -4.76 -2.09 -33.94
C THR A 336 -5.02 -1.79 -32.46
N ILE A 337 -6.20 -1.23 -32.15
CA ILE A 337 -6.59 -0.94 -30.77
C ILE A 337 -7.51 -2.07 -30.29
N TYR A 338 -7.19 -2.63 -29.13
CA TYR A 338 -7.99 -3.63 -28.43
C TYR A 338 -8.54 -3.02 -27.14
N TYR A 339 -9.77 -3.34 -26.78
CA TYR A 339 -10.40 -2.80 -25.58
C TYR A 339 -11.34 -3.79 -24.89
N THR A 340 -11.64 -3.51 -23.63
CA THR A 340 -12.61 -4.24 -22.80
C THR A 340 -13.54 -3.23 -22.14
N VAL A 341 -14.72 -3.68 -21.73
CA VAL A 341 -15.74 -2.86 -21.03
C VAL A 341 -16.18 -3.46 -19.69
N ASP A 342 -15.53 -4.55 -19.26
CA ASP A 342 -15.88 -5.34 -18.08
C ASP A 342 -14.79 -5.31 -16.99
N GLY A 343 -13.86 -4.34 -17.11
CA GLY A 343 -12.76 -4.12 -16.18
C GLY A 343 -11.52 -4.99 -16.42
N SER A 344 -11.58 -6.01 -17.29
CA SER A 344 -10.43 -6.88 -17.55
C SER A 344 -9.33 -6.18 -18.34
N ARG A 345 -8.07 -6.62 -18.23
CA ARG A 345 -7.01 -6.15 -19.15
C ARG A 345 -7.32 -6.66 -20.58
N PRO A 346 -7.28 -5.81 -21.61
CA PRO A 346 -7.46 -6.26 -22.98
C PRO A 346 -6.33 -7.18 -23.42
N ASP A 347 -6.70 -8.38 -23.86
CA ASP A 347 -5.80 -9.38 -24.43
C ASP A 347 -6.17 -9.61 -25.91
N PRO A 348 -5.28 -9.28 -26.87
CA PRO A 348 -5.49 -9.52 -28.30
C PRO A 348 -5.84 -10.97 -28.67
N ASP A 349 -5.43 -11.95 -27.86
CA ASP A 349 -5.71 -13.37 -28.08
C ASP A 349 -7.09 -13.79 -27.53
N ALA A 350 -7.75 -12.92 -26.76
CA ALA A 350 -9.07 -13.13 -26.17
C ALA A 350 -10.22 -12.41 -26.93
N VAL A 351 -10.04 -12.14 -28.23
CA VAL A 351 -11.10 -11.59 -29.08
C VAL A 351 -12.10 -12.70 -29.43
N MET A 352 -13.36 -12.50 -29.05
CA MET A 352 -14.40 -13.52 -29.22
C MET A 352 -15.80 -12.96 -29.52
N SER A 353 -16.64 -13.82 -30.09
CA SER A 353 -18.06 -13.55 -30.38
C SER A 353 -18.93 -13.57 -29.11
N ASP A 354 -20.14 -12.98 -29.20
CA ASP A 354 -21.12 -13.03 -28.10
C ASP A 354 -21.46 -14.48 -27.70
N ALA A 355 -21.57 -15.36 -28.69
CA ALA A 355 -21.88 -16.76 -28.44
C ALA A 355 -20.76 -17.45 -27.65
N GLU A 356 -19.49 -17.23 -28.00
CA GLU A 356 -18.36 -17.79 -27.26
C GLU A 356 -18.31 -17.22 -25.83
N TRP A 357 -18.54 -15.92 -25.69
CA TRP A 357 -18.61 -15.23 -24.41
C TRP A 357 -19.66 -15.80 -23.46
N ASP A 358 -20.86 -16.07 -23.97
CA ASP A 358 -21.98 -16.57 -23.18
C ASP A 358 -21.78 -18.01 -22.69
N HIS A 359 -20.82 -18.75 -23.25
CA HIS A 359 -20.46 -20.10 -22.78
C HIS A 359 -19.38 -20.09 -21.68
N LEU A 360 -18.75 -18.96 -21.40
CA LEU A 360 -17.73 -18.85 -20.34
C LEU A 360 -18.39 -18.65 -18.96
N GLY A 361 -17.71 -19.14 -17.91
CA GLY A 361 -18.13 -18.96 -16.53
C GLY A 361 -18.20 -17.48 -16.15
N ARG A 362 -19.29 -17.05 -15.50
CA ARG A 362 -19.52 -15.63 -15.19
C ARG A 362 -18.47 -15.05 -14.25
N GLU A 363 -17.91 -15.92 -13.42
CA GLU A 363 -16.90 -15.68 -12.40
C GLU A 363 -15.55 -15.27 -12.99
N THR A 364 -15.21 -15.76 -14.19
CA THR A 364 -13.85 -15.67 -14.76
C THR A 364 -13.80 -15.16 -16.19
N ARG A 365 -14.93 -15.13 -16.91
CA ARG A 365 -14.98 -14.68 -18.31
C ARG A 365 -14.37 -13.29 -18.52
N THR A 366 -13.47 -13.10 -19.50
CA THR A 366 -12.96 -11.78 -19.95
C THR A 366 -13.10 -11.59 -21.47
N ARG A 367 -13.52 -10.41 -21.93
CA ARG A 367 -13.81 -10.19 -23.37
C ARG A 367 -13.05 -9.02 -23.95
N THR A 368 -12.21 -9.30 -24.93
CA THR A 368 -11.54 -8.27 -25.73
C THR A 368 -12.31 -8.00 -27.03
N PHE A 369 -12.40 -6.72 -27.38
CA PHE A 369 -12.94 -6.24 -28.64
C PHE A 369 -11.84 -5.56 -29.45
N VAL A 370 -11.91 -5.67 -30.78
CA VAL A 370 -11.15 -4.82 -31.69
C VAL A 370 -11.92 -3.52 -31.89
N TYR A 371 -11.24 -2.39 -31.73
CA TYR A 371 -11.86 -1.07 -31.89
C TYR A 371 -11.98 -0.70 -33.38
N GLU A 372 -13.22 -0.66 -33.88
CA GLU A 372 -13.54 -0.34 -35.29
C GLU A 372 -14.39 0.94 -35.43
N ALA A 373 -15.12 1.31 -34.38
CA ALA A 373 -16.04 2.44 -34.36
C ALA A 373 -16.21 2.97 -32.91
N PRO A 374 -16.71 4.20 -32.72
CA PRO A 374 -17.02 4.72 -31.39
C PRO A 374 -17.91 3.75 -30.58
N ILE A 375 -17.59 3.59 -29.30
CA ILE A 375 -18.29 2.71 -28.37
C ILE A 375 -19.66 3.33 -28.04
N ASP A 376 -20.72 2.55 -28.24
CA ASP A 376 -22.09 2.91 -27.87
C ASP A 376 -22.27 2.82 -26.35
N THR A 377 -22.09 3.94 -25.67
CA THR A 377 -22.18 4.02 -24.21
C THR A 377 -23.60 3.82 -23.71
N ALA A 378 -24.62 4.28 -24.45
CA ALA A 378 -26.02 4.05 -24.09
C ALA A 378 -26.35 2.55 -24.10
N GLY A 379 -25.84 1.82 -25.10
CA GLY A 379 -25.97 0.36 -25.16
C GLY A 379 -25.32 -0.35 -23.96
N ILE A 380 -24.14 0.11 -23.52
CA ILE A 380 -23.46 -0.45 -22.33
C ILE A 380 -24.24 -0.16 -21.04
N LEU A 381 -24.75 1.05 -20.87
CA LEU A 381 -25.55 1.42 -19.70
C LEU A 381 -26.86 0.64 -19.61
N ALA A 382 -27.41 0.18 -20.74
CA ALA A 382 -28.61 -0.64 -20.80
C ALA A 382 -28.37 -2.15 -20.54
N LEU A 383 -27.12 -2.58 -20.34
CA LEU A 383 -26.81 -3.98 -20.06
C LEU A 383 -27.35 -4.40 -18.68
N GLN A 384 -27.86 -5.62 -18.61
CA GLN A 384 -28.29 -6.23 -17.35
C GLN A 384 -27.10 -6.39 -16.38
N SER A 385 -27.41 -6.41 -15.09
CA SER A 385 -26.47 -6.77 -14.02
C SER A 385 -25.77 -8.09 -14.32
N ASP A 386 -24.44 -8.10 -14.21
CA ASP A 386 -23.60 -9.29 -14.38
C ASP A 386 -22.90 -9.64 -13.07
N ILE A 387 -21.84 -8.91 -12.70
CA ILE A 387 -21.01 -9.26 -11.54
C ILE A 387 -21.74 -9.04 -10.21
N SER A 388 -22.69 -8.11 -10.16
CA SER A 388 -23.55 -7.91 -8.98
C SER A 388 -24.51 -9.06 -8.71
N THR A 389 -24.71 -9.96 -9.69
CA THR A 389 -25.52 -11.18 -9.55
C THR A 389 -24.71 -12.40 -9.08
N ILE A 390 -23.39 -12.28 -8.91
CA ILE A 390 -22.54 -13.34 -8.38
C ILE A 390 -22.66 -13.38 -6.86
N GLN A 391 -22.87 -14.56 -6.29
CA GLN A 391 -22.99 -14.74 -4.85
C GLN A 391 -21.63 -14.57 -4.15
N THR A 392 -21.55 -13.59 -3.24
CA THR A 392 -20.29 -13.22 -2.56
C THR A 392 -20.21 -13.70 -1.11
N SER A 393 -21.27 -14.33 -0.62
CA SER A 393 -21.40 -14.78 0.77
C SER A 393 -22.41 -15.93 0.89
N ASN A 394 -22.14 -16.83 1.84
CA ASN A 394 -23.06 -17.90 2.26
C ASN A 394 -23.79 -17.58 3.57
N GLU A 395 -23.63 -16.36 4.09
CA GLU A 395 -24.26 -15.94 5.34
C GLU A 395 -25.80 -15.98 5.28
N THR A 396 -26.42 -16.12 6.44
CA THR A 396 -27.88 -16.23 6.58
C THR A 396 -28.48 -15.10 7.41
N GLY A 397 -29.81 -14.94 7.32
CA GLY A 397 -30.55 -13.97 8.11
C GLY A 397 -30.26 -12.51 7.71
N PRO A 398 -29.94 -11.61 8.65
CA PRO A 398 -29.69 -10.20 8.34
C PRO A 398 -28.49 -10.02 7.42
N TRP A 399 -27.54 -10.96 7.41
CA TRP A 399 -26.32 -10.92 6.60
C TRP A 399 -26.40 -11.68 5.27
N SER A 400 -27.58 -12.18 4.89
CA SER A 400 -27.73 -12.90 3.63
C SER A 400 -27.36 -12.07 2.41
N TRP A 401 -26.64 -12.70 1.49
CA TRP A 401 -26.50 -12.19 0.13
C TRP A 401 -27.84 -12.27 -0.60
N VAL A 402 -28.21 -11.17 -1.27
CA VAL A 402 -29.41 -11.08 -2.10
C VAL A 402 -28.99 -10.52 -3.45
N ALA A 403 -29.40 -11.20 -4.52
CA ALA A 403 -29.23 -10.68 -5.88
C ALA A 403 -29.98 -9.35 -6.02
N PRO A 404 -29.44 -8.36 -6.77
CA PRO A 404 -30.15 -7.11 -6.97
C PRO A 404 -31.52 -7.39 -7.62
N PRO A 405 -32.61 -6.78 -7.13
CA PRO A 405 -33.96 -7.01 -7.64
C PRO A 405 -34.17 -6.44 -9.05
N GLU A 406 -33.40 -5.41 -9.41
CA GLU A 406 -33.40 -4.75 -10.70
C GLU A 406 -31.97 -4.61 -11.24
N ALA A 407 -31.82 -4.09 -12.47
CA ALA A 407 -30.50 -3.82 -13.03
C ALA A 407 -29.82 -2.71 -12.23
N VAL A 408 -28.57 -2.92 -11.82
CA VAL A 408 -27.81 -1.94 -11.05
C VAL A 408 -27.33 -0.82 -11.97
N GLU A 409 -27.20 0.39 -11.42
CA GLU A 409 -26.60 1.51 -12.13
C GLU A 409 -25.19 1.15 -12.64
N ARG A 410 -24.85 1.66 -13.83
CA ARG A 410 -23.58 1.36 -14.50
C ARG A 410 -22.77 2.62 -14.79
N ALA A 411 -21.47 2.48 -14.65
CA ALA A 411 -20.47 3.33 -15.27
C ALA A 411 -19.87 2.59 -16.47
N LEU A 412 -19.37 3.33 -17.46
CA LEU A 412 -18.54 2.74 -18.49
C LEU A 412 -17.10 2.71 -18.00
N VAL A 413 -16.56 1.52 -17.79
CA VAL A 413 -15.13 1.31 -17.53
C VAL A 413 -14.51 0.73 -18.79
N VAL A 414 -13.73 1.52 -19.52
CA VAL A 414 -13.00 1.04 -20.70
C VAL A 414 -11.52 0.88 -20.37
N ARG A 415 -10.97 -0.28 -20.68
CA ARG A 415 -9.51 -0.49 -20.70
C ARG A 415 -9.09 -0.74 -22.14
N ALA A 416 -7.97 -0.16 -22.57
CA ALA A 416 -7.50 -0.25 -23.95
C ALA A 416 -5.97 -0.44 -24.05
N VAL A 417 -5.54 -1.10 -25.12
CA VAL A 417 -4.14 -1.26 -25.54
C VAL A 417 -4.04 -1.08 -27.07
N ALA A 418 -2.99 -0.40 -27.54
CA ALA A 418 -2.68 -0.30 -28.97
C ALA A 418 -1.51 -1.21 -29.31
N VAL A 419 -1.64 -2.03 -30.35
CA VAL A 419 -0.63 -3.03 -30.77
C VAL A 419 -0.23 -2.78 -32.22
N SER A 420 1.07 -2.64 -32.48
CA SER A 420 1.64 -2.46 -33.83
C SER A 420 2.84 -3.40 -34.00
N GLY A 421 2.62 -4.54 -34.66
CA GLY A 421 3.62 -5.61 -34.75
C GLY A 421 3.98 -6.16 -33.36
N PRO A 422 5.27 -6.28 -33.00
CA PRO A 422 5.69 -6.73 -31.66
C PRO A 422 5.54 -5.66 -30.57
N ASN A 423 5.21 -4.42 -30.93
CA ASN A 423 5.13 -3.33 -29.98
C ASN A 423 3.69 -3.16 -29.47
N SER A 424 3.53 -2.94 -28.17
CA SER A 424 2.26 -2.56 -27.55
C SER A 424 2.42 -1.28 -26.71
N SER A 425 1.36 -0.51 -26.58
CA SER A 425 1.29 0.56 -25.59
C SER A 425 1.12 -0.01 -24.18
N ALA A 426 1.41 0.78 -23.16
CA ALA A 426 0.85 0.50 -21.83
C ALA A 426 -0.69 0.49 -21.88
N HIS A 427 -1.32 -0.29 -21.02
CA HIS A 427 -2.76 -0.25 -20.86
C HIS A 427 -3.22 1.13 -20.36
N ARG A 428 -4.40 1.54 -20.79
CA ARG A 428 -5.08 2.75 -20.34
C ARG A 428 -6.49 2.44 -19.91
N THR A 429 -6.90 3.01 -18.80
CA THR A 429 -8.25 2.89 -18.25
C THR A 429 -8.91 4.26 -18.28
N ALA A 430 -10.21 4.29 -18.57
CA ALA A 430 -11.06 5.45 -18.39
C ALA A 430 -12.45 5.02 -17.88
N THR A 431 -12.88 5.65 -16.80
CA THR A 431 -14.25 5.56 -16.27
C THR A 431 -15.05 6.77 -16.72
N LEU A 432 -16.18 6.53 -17.37
CA LEU A 432 -17.20 7.54 -17.65
C LEU A 432 -18.41 7.24 -16.75
N LEU A 433 -18.70 8.18 -15.87
CA LEU A 433 -19.85 8.18 -14.97
C LEU A 433 -20.96 9.01 -15.59
N PHE A 434 -22.22 8.62 -15.36
CA PHE A 434 -23.38 9.28 -15.93
C PHE A 434 -24.37 9.66 -14.83
N ALA A 435 -24.80 10.92 -14.83
CA ALA A 435 -25.79 11.45 -13.90
C ALA A 435 -26.92 12.10 -14.71
N GLU A 436 -28.05 11.40 -14.85
CA GLU A 436 -29.14 11.79 -15.77
C GLU A 436 -29.76 13.15 -15.42
N HIS A 437 -29.71 13.58 -14.15
CA HIS A 437 -30.18 14.90 -13.73
C HIS A 437 -29.04 15.77 -13.18
N ALA A 438 -29.04 17.07 -13.52
CA ALA A 438 -28.05 18.03 -13.04
C ALA A 438 -28.00 18.19 -11.50
N ASN A 439 -29.04 17.71 -10.80
CA ASN A 439 -29.16 17.66 -9.33
C ASN A 439 -28.84 16.26 -8.76
N GLU A 440 -28.63 15.24 -9.60
CA GLU A 440 -28.16 13.88 -9.26
C GLU A 440 -26.66 13.75 -9.52
N ARG A 441 -25.91 14.85 -9.34
CA ARG A 441 -24.46 14.71 -9.23
C ARG A 441 -24.20 13.73 -8.09
N PHE A 442 -23.21 12.86 -8.24
CA PHE A 442 -22.71 12.11 -7.10
C PHE A 442 -22.31 13.13 -6.01
N GLU A 443 -23.19 13.32 -5.02
CA GLU A 443 -22.94 14.23 -3.89
C GLU A 443 -21.78 13.69 -3.05
N LEU A 444 -21.63 12.37 -3.07
CA LEU A 444 -20.50 11.64 -2.53
C LEU A 444 -19.38 11.50 -3.57
N PRO A 445 -18.10 11.52 -3.14
CA PRO A 445 -16.98 11.08 -3.96
C PRO A 445 -17.16 9.65 -4.46
N VAL A 446 -16.59 9.34 -5.62
CA VAL A 446 -16.74 8.03 -6.28
C VAL A 446 -15.39 7.36 -6.48
N PHE A 447 -15.25 6.12 -6.00
CA PHE A 447 -14.20 5.22 -6.45
C PHE A 447 -14.70 4.32 -7.58
N SER A 448 -13.91 4.21 -8.64
CA SER A 448 -14.06 3.21 -9.69
C SER A 448 -12.87 2.27 -9.65
N ILE A 449 -13.13 0.98 -9.43
CA ILE A 449 -12.11 -0.07 -9.43
C ILE A 449 -12.31 -0.94 -10.66
N ALA A 450 -11.26 -1.07 -11.47
CA ALA A 450 -11.24 -1.93 -12.66
C ALA A 450 -10.19 -3.04 -12.50
N THR A 451 -10.62 -4.29 -12.59
CA THR A 451 -9.75 -5.46 -12.47
C THR A 451 -10.30 -6.62 -13.32
N ASP A 452 -9.44 -7.59 -13.64
CA ASP A 452 -9.92 -8.88 -14.12
C ASP A 452 -10.91 -9.47 -13.11
N ARG A 453 -12.09 -9.88 -13.57
CA ARG A 453 -13.18 -10.32 -12.68
C ARG A 453 -12.79 -11.53 -11.82
N GLY A 454 -11.91 -12.39 -12.34
CA GLY A 454 -11.37 -13.53 -11.61
C GLY A 454 -10.69 -13.12 -10.30
N ASN A 455 -10.08 -11.93 -10.23
CA ASN A 455 -9.49 -11.42 -8.99
C ASN A 455 -10.50 -11.33 -7.85
N PHE A 456 -11.77 -11.06 -8.15
CA PHE A 456 -12.84 -11.03 -7.15
C PHE A 456 -13.62 -12.34 -7.08
N PHE A 457 -13.93 -12.96 -8.22
CA PHE A 457 -15.00 -13.97 -8.28
C PHE A 457 -14.54 -15.37 -8.68
N ASP A 458 -13.27 -15.56 -9.05
CA ASP A 458 -12.75 -16.88 -9.36
C ASP A 458 -12.98 -17.85 -8.18
N PRO A 459 -13.51 -19.06 -8.41
CA PRO A 459 -13.81 -20.00 -7.32
C PRO A 459 -12.58 -20.44 -6.53
N GLU A 460 -11.39 -20.44 -7.11
CA GLU A 460 -10.15 -20.88 -6.46
C GLU A 460 -9.36 -19.70 -5.85
N THR A 461 -9.39 -18.55 -6.51
CA THR A 461 -8.49 -17.42 -6.18
C THR A 461 -9.21 -16.08 -5.98
N GLY A 462 -10.50 -16.01 -6.25
CA GLY A 462 -11.30 -14.79 -6.15
C GLY A 462 -11.50 -14.35 -4.71
N ILE A 463 -11.03 -13.15 -4.37
CA ILE A 463 -11.00 -12.69 -2.97
C ILE A 463 -12.37 -12.33 -2.41
N TYR A 464 -13.39 -12.25 -3.24
CA TYR A 464 -14.72 -11.72 -2.88
C TYR A 464 -15.78 -12.82 -2.75
N VAL A 465 -15.44 -14.08 -3.01
CA VAL A 465 -16.37 -15.22 -2.97
C VAL A 465 -16.02 -16.18 -1.84
N PRO A 466 -16.95 -17.07 -1.42
CA PRO A 466 -16.63 -18.14 -0.50
C PRO A 466 -15.54 -19.08 -1.05
N GLY A 467 -15.55 -19.35 -2.36
CA GLY A 467 -14.61 -20.27 -2.99
C GLY A 467 -15.01 -21.74 -2.87
N VAL A 468 -14.22 -22.62 -3.48
CA VAL A 468 -14.55 -24.06 -3.64
C VAL A 468 -14.60 -24.84 -2.31
N ASP A 469 -13.76 -24.48 -1.34
CA ASP A 469 -13.59 -25.24 -0.09
C ASP A 469 -14.51 -24.75 1.05
N ALA A 470 -15.24 -23.64 0.85
CA ALA A 470 -16.08 -23.04 1.89
C ALA A 470 -17.26 -23.92 2.34
N GLY A 471 -17.68 -24.88 1.50
CA GLY A 471 -18.77 -25.81 1.82
C GLY A 471 -18.40 -26.83 2.90
N ASP A 472 -17.11 -27.12 3.08
CA ASP A 472 -16.59 -28.10 4.02
C ASP A 472 -16.11 -27.45 5.33
N ASP A 473 -15.65 -26.20 5.27
CA ASP A 473 -15.23 -25.40 6.43
C ASP A 473 -15.28 -23.90 6.11
N PHE A 474 -16.04 -23.12 6.90
CA PHE A 474 -16.11 -21.66 6.76
C PHE A 474 -14.72 -21.02 6.75
N TRP A 475 -13.80 -21.51 7.58
CA TRP A 475 -12.46 -20.95 7.75
C TRP A 475 -11.54 -21.14 6.55
N GLN A 476 -11.95 -21.96 5.58
CA GLN A 476 -11.26 -22.18 4.31
C GLN A 476 -11.80 -21.30 3.18
N SER A 477 -12.74 -20.40 3.46
CA SER A 477 -13.29 -19.50 2.45
C SER A 477 -12.22 -18.58 1.85
N ASN A 478 -12.25 -18.36 0.53
CA ASN A 478 -11.32 -17.49 -0.19
C ASN A 478 -11.24 -16.09 0.44
N PHE A 479 -12.39 -15.52 0.77
CA PHE A 479 -12.44 -14.20 1.39
C PHE A 479 -11.80 -14.14 2.78
N LEU A 480 -11.37 -15.24 3.42
CA LEU A 480 -10.65 -15.24 4.72
C LEU A 480 -9.12 -15.28 4.56
N ASN A 481 -8.63 -15.69 3.40
CA ASN A 481 -7.22 -15.84 3.16
C ASN A 481 -6.44 -14.51 3.20
N ARG A 482 -5.15 -14.59 3.54
CA ARG A 482 -4.30 -13.44 3.88
C ARG A 482 -2.93 -13.55 3.22
N GLY A 483 -2.10 -12.53 3.46
CA GLY A 483 -0.79 -12.37 2.83
C GLY A 483 -0.84 -11.68 1.47
N THR A 484 0.33 -11.48 0.89
CA THR A 484 0.53 -10.92 -0.44
C THR A 484 -0.03 -11.82 -1.54
N ASP A 485 -0.06 -13.14 -1.32
CA ASP A 485 -0.60 -14.13 -2.27
C ASP A 485 -2.10 -13.95 -2.50
N TRP A 486 -2.79 -13.26 -1.58
CA TRP A 486 -4.19 -12.91 -1.65
C TRP A 486 -4.43 -11.43 -1.94
N GLU A 487 -3.39 -10.73 -2.41
CA GLU A 487 -3.47 -9.41 -3.01
C GLU A 487 -3.80 -9.51 -4.50
N ARG A 488 -4.69 -8.66 -4.98
CA ARG A 488 -5.08 -8.62 -6.38
C ARG A 488 -4.81 -7.24 -6.96
N GLU A 489 -4.17 -7.21 -8.11
CA GLU A 489 -3.94 -5.97 -8.83
C GLU A 489 -5.28 -5.39 -9.32
N ALA A 490 -5.43 -4.07 -9.22
CA ALA A 490 -6.53 -3.34 -9.82
C ALA A 490 -6.10 -1.94 -10.24
N HIS A 491 -6.85 -1.36 -11.18
CA HIS A 491 -6.77 0.06 -11.50
C HIS A 491 -7.82 0.83 -10.69
N LEU A 492 -7.40 1.91 -10.04
CA LEU A 492 -8.26 2.81 -9.27
C LEU A 492 -8.38 4.15 -9.99
N GLU A 493 -9.61 4.66 -10.12
CA GLU A 493 -9.87 6.09 -10.36
C GLU A 493 -10.74 6.65 -9.23
N PHE A 494 -10.40 7.84 -8.74
CA PHE A 494 -11.16 8.54 -7.70
C PHE A 494 -11.68 9.87 -8.24
N PHE A 495 -12.97 10.11 -8.04
CA PHE A 495 -13.67 11.32 -8.44
C PHE A 495 -14.14 12.07 -7.21
N ASP A 496 -13.70 13.31 -7.08
CA ASP A 496 -14.02 14.19 -5.96
C ASP A 496 -14.35 15.59 -6.49
N GLY A 497 -15.34 16.26 -5.89
CA GLY A 497 -15.83 17.56 -6.37
C GLY A 497 -16.32 17.55 -7.83
N GLY A 498 -16.72 16.40 -8.37
CA GLY A 498 -17.19 16.24 -9.75
C GLY A 498 -16.09 16.08 -10.80
N VAL A 499 -14.82 15.92 -10.39
CA VAL A 499 -13.69 15.71 -11.31
C VAL A 499 -12.84 14.52 -10.88
N ARG A 500 -12.13 13.88 -11.82
CA ARG A 500 -11.18 12.81 -11.50
C ARG A 500 -9.92 13.43 -10.86
N VAL A 501 -9.66 13.13 -9.59
CA VAL A 501 -8.53 13.66 -8.81
C VAL A 501 -7.38 12.69 -8.69
N LEU A 502 -7.64 11.37 -8.72
CA LEU A 502 -6.61 10.34 -8.63
C LEU A 502 -6.84 9.26 -9.69
N ARG A 503 -5.73 8.71 -10.21
CA ARG A 503 -5.71 7.47 -11.00
C ARG A 503 -4.39 6.74 -10.76
N GLN A 504 -4.44 5.45 -10.50
CA GLN A 504 -3.24 4.60 -10.42
C GLN A 504 -3.61 3.12 -10.34
N ASP A 505 -2.65 2.26 -10.67
CA ASP A 505 -2.75 0.84 -10.33
C ASP A 505 -2.36 0.64 -8.84
N LEU A 506 -2.96 -0.36 -8.20
CA LEU A 506 -2.75 -0.69 -6.79
C LEU A 506 -3.09 -2.14 -6.47
N GLY A 507 -2.77 -2.58 -5.25
CA GLY A 507 -3.17 -3.88 -4.72
C GLY A 507 -4.45 -3.81 -3.88
N LEU A 508 -5.30 -4.83 -3.99
CA LEU A 508 -6.54 -4.99 -3.23
C LEU A 508 -6.50 -6.23 -2.36
N ARG A 509 -6.98 -6.12 -1.11
CA ARG A 509 -7.28 -7.28 -0.25
C ARG A 509 -8.57 -7.06 0.51
N ILE A 510 -9.21 -8.14 0.91
CA ILE A 510 -10.31 -8.07 1.87
C ILE A 510 -9.76 -7.73 3.27
N HIS A 511 -10.45 -6.85 3.99
CA HIS A 511 -10.15 -6.46 5.37
C HIS A 511 -11.23 -6.93 6.35
N GLY A 512 -10.87 -6.99 7.63
CA GLY A 512 -11.74 -7.41 8.74
C GLY A 512 -11.37 -8.78 9.30
N ASN A 513 -12.24 -9.27 10.18
CA ASN A 513 -12.25 -10.64 10.66
C ASN A 513 -13.55 -11.34 10.21
N PHE A 514 -14.59 -11.38 11.04
CA PHE A 514 -15.88 -11.94 10.65
C PHE A 514 -16.54 -11.18 9.48
N SER A 515 -16.44 -9.84 9.45
CA SER A 515 -17.06 -9.00 8.42
C SER A 515 -16.61 -9.30 6.97
N ARG A 516 -15.53 -10.08 6.81
CA ARG A 516 -15.09 -10.63 5.52
C ARG A 516 -16.13 -11.56 4.89
N ALA A 517 -16.96 -12.20 5.70
CA ALA A 517 -18.03 -13.06 5.24
C ALA A 517 -19.25 -12.29 4.74
N LEU A 518 -19.37 -10.99 5.02
CA LEU A 518 -20.52 -10.21 4.59
C LEU A 518 -20.59 -10.10 3.05
N PRO A 519 -21.81 -9.96 2.48
CA PRO A 519 -22.03 -9.80 1.04
C PRO A 519 -21.25 -8.63 0.44
N GLN A 520 -21.34 -7.45 1.07
CA GLN A 520 -20.48 -6.32 0.79
C GLN A 520 -19.26 -6.41 1.72
N LYS A 521 -18.04 -6.43 1.17
CA LYS A 521 -16.79 -6.58 1.93
C LYS A 521 -16.06 -5.25 2.01
N THR A 522 -15.26 -5.10 3.06
CA THR A 522 -14.29 -4.00 3.13
C THR A 522 -13.10 -4.30 2.24
N LEU A 523 -12.75 -3.35 1.37
CA LEU A 523 -11.53 -3.41 0.55
C LEU A 523 -10.42 -2.60 1.21
N ARG A 524 -9.24 -3.18 1.32
CA ARG A 524 -8.02 -2.47 1.68
C ARG A 524 -7.25 -2.16 0.41
N LEU A 525 -6.97 -0.87 0.21
CA LEU A 525 -6.18 -0.35 -0.90
C LEU A 525 -4.70 -0.33 -0.48
N TYR A 526 -3.82 -0.87 -1.32
CA TYR A 526 -2.37 -0.87 -1.13
C TYR A 526 -1.68 -0.15 -2.27
N SER A 527 -1.19 1.07 -2.03
CA SER A 527 -0.26 1.71 -2.97
C SER A 527 1.15 1.19 -2.71
N ARG A 528 1.77 0.62 -3.74
CA ARG A 528 3.13 0.05 -3.69
C ARG A 528 3.85 0.38 -4.97
N SER A 529 5.18 0.48 -4.87
CA SER A 529 6.07 0.65 -6.02
C SER A 529 5.85 -0.40 -7.10
N ASP A 530 5.49 -1.62 -6.70
CA ASP A 530 5.23 -2.75 -7.60
C ASP A 530 4.04 -2.50 -8.55
N TYR A 531 3.13 -1.60 -8.18
CA TYR A 531 1.98 -1.19 -8.99
C TYR A 531 2.13 0.24 -9.57
N GLY A 532 3.28 0.90 -9.36
CA GLY A 532 3.49 2.30 -9.73
C GLY A 532 3.69 3.17 -8.51
N SER A 533 2.76 4.09 -8.23
CA SER A 533 2.91 4.99 -7.07
C SER A 533 2.82 4.20 -5.75
N SER A 534 3.78 4.41 -4.85
CA SER A 534 3.76 3.86 -3.50
C SER A 534 2.83 4.62 -2.55
N ARG A 535 2.23 5.72 -3.02
CA ARG A 535 1.35 6.59 -2.26
C ARG A 535 0.05 6.93 -3.01
N LEU A 536 -1.01 7.16 -2.25
CA LEU A 536 -2.29 7.74 -2.67
C LEU A 536 -2.25 9.23 -2.31
N ASN A 537 -1.83 10.06 -3.26
CA ASN A 537 -1.69 11.50 -3.07
C ASN A 537 -3.02 12.22 -3.28
N HIS A 538 -3.79 12.44 -2.22
CA HIS A 538 -5.02 13.23 -2.20
C HIS A 538 -5.42 13.50 -0.73
N GLN A 539 -6.00 14.67 -0.45
CA GLN A 539 -6.61 14.94 0.85
C GLN A 539 -7.96 14.21 0.94
N PHE A 540 -7.97 13.02 1.51
CA PHE A 540 -9.18 12.19 1.58
C PHE A 540 -10.15 12.62 2.68
N PHE A 541 -9.68 13.32 3.71
CA PHE A 541 -10.45 13.72 4.89
C PHE A 541 -10.33 15.23 5.09
N ASP A 542 -11.47 15.93 5.11
CA ASP A 542 -11.50 17.39 5.19
C ASP A 542 -11.03 17.92 6.56
N GLU A 543 -11.10 17.08 7.60
CA GLU A 543 -10.72 17.41 8.97
C GLU A 543 -9.21 17.31 9.24
N GLN A 544 -8.43 16.82 8.27
CA GLN A 544 -6.99 16.58 8.42
C GLN A 544 -6.21 17.24 7.26
N ASP A 545 -5.11 17.92 7.57
CA ASP A 545 -4.13 18.40 6.57
C ASP A 545 -3.15 17.27 6.18
N LEU A 546 -3.68 16.10 5.84
CA LEU A 546 -2.93 14.93 5.37
C LEU A 546 -3.39 14.59 3.95
N ASP A 547 -2.45 14.53 3.02
CA ASP A 547 -2.70 14.29 1.60
C ASP A 547 -1.93 13.10 1.03
N ASP A 548 -1.28 12.32 1.88
CA ASP A 548 -0.31 11.32 1.43
C ASP A 548 -0.46 10.01 2.24
N PHE A 549 -1.02 8.96 1.61
CA PHE A 549 -1.39 7.71 2.30
C PHE A 549 -0.80 6.49 1.59
N ASN A 550 -0.29 5.50 2.33
CA ASN A 550 0.06 4.20 1.73
C ASN A 550 -1.15 3.25 1.59
N ARG A 551 -2.12 3.40 2.50
CA ARG A 551 -3.22 2.46 2.65
C ARG A 551 -4.46 3.19 3.09
N LEU A 552 -5.58 2.82 2.49
CA LEU A 552 -6.91 3.23 2.91
C LEU A 552 -7.82 2.01 2.93
N LEU A 553 -8.91 2.12 3.66
CA LEU A 553 -10.00 1.15 3.62
C LEU A 553 -11.19 1.79 2.92
N LEU A 554 -11.84 1.04 2.04
CA LEU A 554 -13.23 1.24 1.68
C LEU A 554 -14.05 0.29 2.55
N ARG A 555 -14.51 0.79 3.71
CA ARG A 555 -15.19 0.01 4.75
C ARG A 555 -16.69 -0.07 4.50
N ASN A 556 -17.25 -1.27 4.72
CA ASN A 556 -18.67 -1.59 4.53
C ASN A 556 -19.55 -1.31 5.77
N GLY A 557 -19.02 -0.67 6.81
CA GLY A 557 -19.72 -0.48 8.09
C GLY A 557 -19.68 -1.68 9.04
N GLY A 558 -19.05 -2.80 8.67
CA GLY A 558 -18.85 -3.96 9.54
C GLY A 558 -20.16 -4.61 10.00
N ASN A 559 -20.33 -4.90 11.29
CA ASN A 559 -21.54 -5.52 11.83
C ASN A 559 -22.80 -4.66 11.62
N ASP A 560 -22.63 -3.34 11.54
CA ASP A 560 -23.71 -2.37 11.29
C ASP A 560 -24.08 -2.26 9.80
N TRP A 561 -23.42 -3.02 8.91
CA TRP A 561 -23.63 -2.98 7.45
C TRP A 561 -25.10 -3.06 7.04
N TYR A 562 -25.86 -3.99 7.63
CA TYR A 562 -27.24 -4.23 7.25
C TYR A 562 -28.23 -3.20 7.83
N ARG A 563 -27.72 -2.25 8.64
CA ARG A 563 -28.49 -1.24 9.36
C ARG A 563 -28.16 0.16 8.84
N THR A 564 -27.19 0.85 9.45
CA THR A 564 -26.93 2.27 9.16
C THR A 564 -25.61 2.50 8.43
N MET A 565 -24.60 1.66 8.68
CA MET A 565 -23.20 1.84 8.32
C MET A 565 -22.50 3.04 9.01
N LEU A 566 -23.16 3.66 10.00
CA LEU A 566 -22.75 4.93 10.62
C LEU A 566 -22.35 4.80 12.10
N THR A 567 -22.65 3.68 12.76
CA THR A 567 -22.37 3.51 14.20
C THR A 567 -20.92 3.82 14.58
N ASP A 568 -19.98 3.23 13.85
CA ASP A 568 -18.55 3.42 14.09
C ASP A 568 -18.05 4.83 13.76
N PRO A 569 -18.30 5.41 12.55
CA PRO A 569 -17.81 6.76 12.24
C PRO A 569 -18.42 7.87 13.10
N ILE A 570 -19.69 7.73 13.51
CA ILE A 570 -20.31 8.68 14.46
C ILE A 570 -19.47 8.75 15.73
N GLN A 571 -19.12 7.62 16.32
CA GLN A 571 -18.42 7.61 17.60
C GLN A 571 -16.95 7.98 17.48
N GLN A 572 -16.26 7.53 16.43
CA GLN A 572 -14.87 7.91 16.15
C GLN A 572 -14.73 9.43 16.04
N SER A 573 -15.57 10.07 15.23
CA SER A 573 -15.53 11.52 15.05
C SER A 573 -16.10 12.30 16.24
N LEU A 574 -16.96 11.69 17.08
CA LEU A 574 -17.50 12.33 18.29
C LEU A 574 -16.42 12.58 19.35
N VAL A 575 -15.42 11.70 19.40
CA VAL A 575 -14.32 11.71 20.38
C VAL A 575 -12.96 12.08 19.78
N ALA A 576 -12.92 12.49 18.52
CA ALA A 576 -11.67 12.85 17.82
C ALA A 576 -10.90 14.04 18.43
N HIS A 577 -11.54 14.81 19.33
CA HIS A 577 -10.89 15.90 20.07
C HIS A 577 -10.20 15.42 21.37
N LEU A 578 -10.31 14.14 21.73
CA LEU A 578 -9.64 13.55 22.90
C LEU A 578 -8.20 13.12 22.55
N ASP A 579 -7.35 12.96 23.55
CA ASP A 579 -5.89 12.77 23.39
C ASP A 579 -5.50 11.30 23.11
N PHE A 580 -6.23 10.64 22.21
CA PHE A 580 -5.94 9.29 21.73
C PHE A 580 -6.31 9.13 20.26
N GLU A 581 -5.73 8.14 19.58
CA GLU A 581 -5.95 7.97 18.16
C GLU A 581 -7.41 7.59 17.85
N THR A 582 -7.97 8.23 16.82
CA THR A 582 -9.25 7.87 16.19
C THR A 582 -9.03 7.63 14.69
N GLN A 583 -10.00 7.06 14.00
CA GLN A 583 -9.90 6.82 12.54
C GLN A 583 -10.81 7.79 11.79
N ALA A 584 -10.23 8.61 10.91
CA ALA A 584 -11.02 9.50 10.05
C ALA A 584 -11.97 8.73 9.12
N TYR A 585 -13.02 9.43 8.69
CA TYR A 585 -14.15 8.89 7.92
C TYR A 585 -14.59 9.85 6.83
N ARG A 586 -14.89 9.30 5.65
CA ARG A 586 -15.65 10.01 4.61
C ARG A 586 -16.54 9.03 3.83
N PRO A 587 -17.83 9.32 3.60
CA PRO A 587 -18.67 8.46 2.78
C PRO A 587 -18.29 8.56 1.30
N THR A 588 -18.40 7.44 0.59
CA THR A 588 -18.06 7.35 -0.83
C THR A 588 -18.93 6.30 -1.53
N ILE A 589 -19.03 6.40 -2.85
CA ILE A 589 -19.69 5.41 -3.70
C ILE A 589 -18.62 4.56 -4.36
N LEU A 590 -18.84 3.24 -4.43
CA LEU A 590 -17.96 2.31 -5.10
C LEU A 590 -18.62 1.75 -6.37
N PHE A 591 -17.89 1.81 -7.48
CA PHE A 591 -18.15 1.01 -8.68
C PHE A 591 -17.06 -0.07 -8.80
N LEU A 592 -17.47 -1.31 -9.01
CA LEU A 592 -16.57 -2.41 -9.37
C LEU A 592 -16.81 -2.77 -10.83
N ASN A 593 -15.78 -2.73 -11.67
CA ASN A 593 -15.86 -3.05 -13.10
C ASN A 593 -17.06 -2.39 -13.82
N GLY A 594 -17.43 -1.18 -13.39
CA GLY A 594 -18.53 -0.40 -13.95
C GLY A 594 -19.91 -0.74 -13.42
N GLU A 595 -20.09 -1.66 -12.45
CA GLU A 595 -21.38 -1.86 -11.77
C GLU A 595 -21.38 -1.19 -10.39
N TYR A 596 -22.47 -0.50 -10.08
CA TYR A 596 -22.67 0.14 -8.78
C TYR A 596 -22.65 -0.89 -7.66
N TRP A 597 -21.83 -0.61 -6.65
CA TRP A 597 -21.56 -1.53 -5.55
C TRP A 597 -22.04 -1.03 -4.20
N GLY A 598 -22.64 0.17 -4.15
CA GLY A 598 -23.15 0.77 -2.94
C GLY A 598 -22.19 1.76 -2.29
N ILE A 599 -22.69 2.31 -1.19
CA ILE A 599 -21.90 3.11 -0.24
C ILE A 599 -20.77 2.26 0.35
N HIS A 600 -19.59 2.85 0.42
CA HIS A 600 -18.51 2.47 1.33
C HIS A 600 -18.09 3.72 2.09
N ASN A 601 -17.33 3.57 3.16
CA ASN A 601 -16.65 4.71 3.77
C ASN A 601 -15.14 4.59 3.69
N ILE A 602 -14.50 5.67 3.27
CA ILE A 602 -13.06 5.83 3.33
C ILE A 602 -12.68 5.86 4.80
N ARG A 603 -11.76 4.97 5.21
CA ARG A 603 -11.20 4.95 6.55
C ARG A 603 -9.69 4.84 6.49
N GLU A 604 -9.07 5.46 7.47
CA GLU A 604 -7.69 5.18 7.80
C GLU A 604 -7.55 3.75 8.32
N ARG A 605 -6.36 3.17 8.14
CA ARG A 605 -6.05 1.86 8.70
C ARG A 605 -4.99 2.02 9.78
N TYR A 606 -5.30 1.62 11.01
CA TYR A 606 -4.26 1.43 12.01
C TYR A 606 -3.28 0.33 11.61
N ASP A 607 -2.05 0.74 11.37
CA ASP A 607 -0.85 -0.06 11.24
C ASP A 607 0.35 0.90 11.33
N GLN A 608 1.56 0.41 11.07
CA GLN A 608 2.76 1.25 11.10
C GLN A 608 2.72 2.41 10.10
N HIS A 609 1.95 2.31 9.01
CA HIS A 609 1.85 3.39 8.02
C HIS A 609 0.96 4.53 8.51
N TYR A 610 -0.05 4.23 9.32
CA TYR A 610 -0.83 5.27 9.99
C TYR A 610 0.05 6.11 10.90
N LEU A 611 0.84 5.47 11.76
CA LEU A 611 1.73 6.17 12.70
C LEU A 611 2.90 6.89 12.00
N GLU A 612 3.38 6.36 10.87
CA GLU A 612 4.30 7.07 9.97
C GLU A 612 3.65 8.33 9.39
N THR A 613 2.42 8.22 8.89
CA THR A 613 1.71 9.33 8.23
C THR A 613 1.34 10.44 9.23
N HIS A 614 0.87 10.08 10.43
CA HIS A 614 0.44 11.05 11.45
C HIS A 614 1.60 11.68 12.23
N TYR A 615 2.65 10.90 12.50
CA TYR A 615 3.69 11.31 13.46
C TYR A 615 5.12 11.26 12.89
N GLY A 616 5.30 10.86 11.62
CA GLY A 616 6.62 10.71 11.02
C GLY A 616 7.49 9.67 11.75
N LEU A 617 6.86 8.64 12.33
CA LEU A 617 7.57 7.59 13.08
C LEU A 617 8.12 6.52 12.13
N PRO A 618 9.41 6.15 12.26
CA PRO A 618 9.99 5.01 11.55
C PRO A 618 9.20 3.73 11.80
N ARG A 619 8.79 3.08 10.71
CA ARG A 619 7.90 1.90 10.71
C ARG A 619 8.46 0.69 11.47
N ASP A 620 9.78 0.55 11.51
CA ASP A 620 10.50 -0.51 12.20
C ASP A 620 10.67 -0.25 13.71
N GLN A 621 10.31 0.95 14.18
CA GLN A 621 10.38 1.36 15.59
C GLN A 621 9.00 1.51 16.23
N ILE A 622 7.99 0.91 15.61
CA ILE A 622 6.60 0.90 16.07
C ILE A 622 6.24 -0.50 16.55
N ILE A 623 5.64 -0.58 17.73
CA ILE A 623 4.97 -1.78 18.23
C ILE A 623 3.48 -1.51 18.29
N ILE A 624 2.67 -2.44 17.79
CA ILE A 624 1.21 -2.43 17.91
C ILE A 624 0.77 -3.76 18.52
N LEU A 625 0.02 -3.67 19.62
CA LEU A 625 -0.71 -4.78 20.20
C LEU A 625 -2.20 -4.66 19.88
N GLU A 626 -2.86 -5.79 19.72
CA GLU A 626 -4.31 -5.92 19.53
C GLU A 626 -4.94 -6.88 20.54
N ASP A 627 -6.26 -6.82 20.65
CA ASP A 627 -7.08 -7.60 21.58
C ASP A 627 -6.50 -7.53 23.01
N ASP A 628 -6.30 -8.67 23.67
CA ASP A 628 -5.83 -8.73 25.05
C ASP A 628 -4.29 -8.68 25.18
N GLY A 629 -3.62 -8.00 24.24
CA GLY A 629 -2.16 -7.78 24.24
C GLY A 629 -1.39 -8.66 23.24
N PHE A 630 -2.03 -9.18 22.20
CA PHE A 630 -1.37 -9.95 21.13
C PHE A 630 -0.62 -9.02 20.18
N LEU A 631 0.50 -9.48 19.62
CA LEU A 631 1.31 -8.70 18.69
C LEU A 631 0.67 -8.63 17.29
N ASP A 632 0.43 -7.41 16.78
CA ASP A 632 0.07 -7.15 15.38
C ASP A 632 1.30 -6.67 14.58
N VAL A 633 2.07 -5.73 15.14
CA VAL A 633 3.26 -5.15 14.51
C VAL A 633 4.40 -5.05 15.52
N GLY A 634 5.61 -5.43 15.10
CA GLY A 634 6.83 -5.21 15.87
C GLY A 634 7.48 -6.50 16.37
N ASP A 635 8.11 -6.43 17.53
CA ASP A 635 8.87 -7.50 18.17
C ASP A 635 8.09 -8.12 19.35
N GLU A 636 8.04 -9.45 19.41
CA GLU A 636 7.39 -10.23 20.47
C GLU A 636 7.91 -9.93 21.87
N ALA A 637 9.15 -9.45 22.02
CA ALA A 637 9.70 -9.05 23.33
C ALA A 637 8.87 -7.95 24.03
N TYR A 638 8.13 -7.14 23.27
CA TYR A 638 7.29 -6.09 23.83
C TYR A 638 5.94 -6.60 24.34
N VAL A 639 5.51 -7.79 23.94
CA VAL A 639 4.36 -8.48 24.55
C VAL A 639 4.67 -8.79 26.02
N ASP A 640 5.83 -9.39 26.31
CA ASP A 640 6.28 -9.66 27.69
C ASP A 640 6.43 -8.37 28.51
N THR A 641 6.87 -7.28 27.88
CA THR A 641 6.99 -5.97 28.55
C THR A 641 5.62 -5.44 29.01
N PHE A 642 4.59 -5.52 28.16
CA PHE A 642 3.23 -5.11 28.52
C PHE A 642 2.62 -6.05 29.57
N THR A 643 2.77 -7.37 29.40
CA THR A 643 2.29 -8.36 30.36
C THR A 643 2.92 -8.18 31.74
N ARG A 644 4.23 -7.92 31.83
CA ARG A 644 4.90 -7.62 33.11
C ARG A 644 4.39 -6.34 33.75
N PHE A 645 4.16 -5.28 32.97
CA PHE A 645 3.57 -4.06 33.49
C PHE A 645 2.19 -4.32 34.10
N ARG A 646 1.29 -5.01 33.38
CA ARG A 646 -0.04 -5.39 33.88
C ARG A 646 0.04 -6.23 35.15
N GLY A 647 0.90 -7.25 35.17
CA GLY A 647 1.08 -8.12 36.34
C GLY A 647 1.52 -7.34 37.58
N ARG A 648 2.53 -6.47 37.45
CA ARG A 648 3.01 -5.62 38.56
C ARG A 648 1.93 -4.65 39.06
N LEU A 649 1.08 -4.15 38.15
CA LEU A 649 -0.06 -3.32 38.51
C LEU A 649 -1.11 -4.12 39.31
N ALA A 650 -1.46 -5.32 38.85
CA ALA A 650 -2.37 -6.22 39.53
C ALA A 650 -1.85 -6.68 40.91
N ASP A 651 -0.53 -6.86 41.04
CA ASP A 651 0.14 -7.20 42.30
C ASP A 651 0.24 -6.01 43.28
N GLY A 652 -0.24 -4.81 42.89
CA GLY A 652 -0.27 -3.62 43.72
C GLY A 652 1.10 -2.95 43.89
N GLU A 653 2.03 -3.13 42.95
CA GLU A 653 3.35 -2.48 43.01
C GLU A 653 3.32 -0.97 42.73
N PHE A 654 2.19 -0.45 42.22
CA PHE A 654 2.00 0.95 41.90
C PHE A 654 0.97 1.56 42.85
N SER A 655 1.23 2.80 43.29
CA SER A 655 0.42 3.46 44.32
C SER A 655 0.01 4.89 44.00
N SER A 656 0.43 5.43 42.85
CA SER A 656 0.07 6.79 42.41
C SER A 656 0.03 6.92 40.89
N TRP A 657 -0.63 7.98 40.42
CA TRP A 657 -0.76 8.34 39.00
C TRP A 657 0.59 8.30 38.27
N MET A 658 1.59 8.99 38.81
CA MET A 658 2.90 9.18 38.18
C MET A 658 3.69 7.86 38.00
N GLU A 659 3.39 6.82 38.78
CA GLU A 659 4.06 5.53 38.61
C GLU A 659 3.50 4.74 37.43
N VAL A 660 2.19 4.80 37.22
CA VAL A 660 1.49 4.15 36.11
C VAL A 660 1.69 4.91 34.81
N ASP A 661 1.61 6.24 34.86
CA ASP A 661 1.72 7.13 33.69
C ASP A 661 3.09 7.06 32.99
N ARG A 662 4.10 6.48 33.64
CA ARG A 662 5.41 6.19 33.03
C ARG A 662 5.38 5.03 32.02
N TYR A 663 4.34 4.21 32.03
CA TYR A 663 4.24 3.01 31.20
C TYR A 663 3.09 3.10 30.18
N LEU A 664 2.01 3.77 30.55
CA LEU A 664 0.78 3.92 29.78
C LEU A 664 0.41 5.40 29.83
N ASP A 665 0.06 6.02 28.70
CA ASP A 665 -0.50 7.37 28.72
C ASP A 665 -1.85 7.35 29.46
N LEU A 666 -1.80 7.61 30.77
CA LEU A 666 -2.89 7.27 31.65
C LEU A 666 -4.08 8.22 31.45
N GLY A 667 -3.81 9.50 31.15
CA GLY A 667 -4.86 10.46 30.83
C GLY A 667 -5.67 10.03 29.62
N ALA A 668 -4.98 9.73 28.51
CA ALA A 668 -5.57 9.22 27.28
C ALA A 668 -6.32 7.90 27.52
N TYR A 669 -5.75 7.00 28.32
CA TYR A 669 -6.39 5.72 28.65
C TYR A 669 -7.69 5.89 29.43
N LEU A 670 -7.74 6.77 30.42
CA LEU A 670 -8.98 7.02 31.17
C LEU A 670 -10.08 7.62 30.27
N ASP A 671 -9.73 8.56 29.38
CA ASP A 671 -10.70 9.14 28.43
C ASP A 671 -11.20 8.08 27.43
N TYR A 672 -10.32 7.15 27.02
CA TYR A 672 -10.70 5.98 26.21
C TYR A 672 -11.67 5.05 26.94
N LEU A 673 -11.45 4.76 28.23
CA LEU A 673 -12.39 3.96 29.04
C LEU A 673 -13.75 4.65 29.12
N VAL A 674 -13.76 5.96 29.39
CA VAL A 674 -14.98 6.78 29.43
C VAL A 674 -15.74 6.69 28.10
N ALA A 675 -15.04 6.82 26.97
CA ALA A 675 -15.63 6.70 25.64
C ALA A 675 -16.20 5.31 25.35
N LYS A 676 -15.47 4.23 25.62
CA LYS A 676 -15.93 2.83 25.40
C LYS A 676 -17.12 2.45 26.30
N ILE A 677 -17.11 2.89 27.56
CA ILE A 677 -18.23 2.65 28.49
C ILE A 677 -19.46 3.42 28.05
N TYR A 678 -19.32 4.70 27.69
CA TYR A 678 -20.44 5.50 27.16
C TYR A 678 -21.02 4.86 25.89
N ALA A 679 -20.16 4.53 24.92
CA ALA A 679 -20.51 3.90 23.65
C ALA A 679 -21.43 2.69 23.81
N GLY A 680 -21.25 1.91 24.88
CA GLY A 680 -21.99 0.66 25.04
C GLY A 680 -21.42 -0.47 24.18
N ASN A 681 -20.10 -0.47 23.93
CA ASN A 681 -19.45 -1.52 23.16
C ASN A 681 -19.23 -2.75 24.06
N TYR A 682 -20.12 -3.74 23.95
CA TYR A 682 -20.08 -4.95 24.78
C TYR A 682 -19.11 -6.02 24.26
N ASP A 683 -18.55 -5.88 23.06
CA ASP A 683 -17.47 -6.75 22.56
C ASP A 683 -16.08 -6.20 22.95
N TRP A 684 -16.01 -5.58 24.13
CA TRP A 684 -14.85 -4.96 24.77
C TRP A 684 -15.06 -5.11 26.29
N PRO A 685 -14.05 -5.32 27.16
CA PRO A 685 -12.62 -5.09 26.98
C PRO A 685 -11.75 -6.27 26.55
N GLN A 686 -12.27 -7.48 26.43
CA GLN A 686 -11.50 -8.65 25.98
C GLN A 686 -11.08 -8.63 24.49
N ASN A 687 -11.65 -7.70 23.73
CA ASN A 687 -11.56 -7.60 22.29
C ASN A 687 -11.68 -6.11 21.89
N ASN A 688 -11.44 -5.78 20.61
CA ASN A 688 -11.57 -4.43 20.07
C ASN A 688 -10.74 -3.38 20.83
N ILE A 689 -9.54 -3.77 21.26
CA ILE A 689 -8.51 -2.90 21.82
C ILE A 689 -7.33 -2.87 20.86
N ARG A 690 -6.74 -1.69 20.68
CA ARG A 690 -5.43 -1.55 20.05
C ARG A 690 -4.56 -0.62 20.88
N LEU A 691 -3.32 -1.02 21.08
CA LEU A 691 -2.31 -0.26 21.79
C LEU A 691 -1.09 -0.10 20.88
N TRP A 692 -0.44 1.05 20.93
CA TRP A 692 0.84 1.22 20.27
C TRP A 692 1.86 1.88 21.19
N ARG A 693 3.14 1.72 20.82
CA ARG A 693 4.25 2.46 21.41
C ARG A 693 5.36 2.64 20.40
N TYR A 694 6.15 3.68 20.60
CA TYR A 694 7.43 3.87 19.93
C TYR A 694 8.56 3.24 20.75
N VAL A 695 9.58 2.71 20.07
CA VAL A 695 10.74 2.05 20.73
C VAL A 695 12.09 2.64 20.32
N GLY A 696 12.09 3.68 19.49
CA GLY A 696 13.30 4.42 19.15
C GLY A 696 13.74 5.39 20.25
N GLU A 697 14.77 6.18 19.94
CA GLU A 697 15.25 7.21 20.87
C GLU A 697 14.20 8.29 21.10
N ASP A 698 13.85 8.49 22.38
CA ASP A 698 13.05 9.64 22.80
C ASP A 698 13.93 10.89 22.85
N VAL A 699 13.51 11.91 22.10
CA VAL A 699 14.20 13.20 22.00
C VAL A 699 13.38 14.33 22.61
N ALA A 700 12.22 14.03 23.21
CA ALA A 700 11.30 15.03 23.73
C ALA A 700 11.50 15.26 25.24
N ALA A 701 11.41 16.53 25.67
CA ALA A 701 11.43 16.90 27.09
C ALA A 701 10.03 16.86 27.74
N ALA A 702 8.99 16.55 26.96
CA ALA A 702 7.58 16.53 27.35
C ALA A 702 6.90 15.29 26.74
N PRO A 703 5.74 14.86 27.28
CA PRO A 703 4.91 13.83 26.66
C PRO A 703 4.82 13.98 25.15
N SER A 704 5.09 12.90 24.42
CA SER A 704 5.11 12.92 22.97
C SER A 704 4.81 11.54 22.37
N PRO A 705 4.45 11.44 21.08
CA PRO A 705 4.38 10.18 20.35
C PRO A 705 5.64 9.30 20.44
N ARG A 706 6.79 9.85 20.86
CA ARG A 706 8.09 9.16 20.96
C ARG A 706 8.53 8.80 22.39
N ASP A 707 7.70 9.09 23.39
CA ASP A 707 8.07 8.91 24.82
C ASP A 707 8.08 7.45 25.33
N GLY A 708 7.78 6.50 24.44
CA GLY A 708 7.82 5.07 24.72
C GLY A 708 6.70 4.52 25.59
N ARG A 709 5.71 5.35 25.96
CA ARG A 709 4.51 4.91 26.68
C ARG A 709 3.57 4.13 25.74
N TRP A 710 2.82 3.20 26.31
CA TRP A 710 1.69 2.58 25.62
C TRP A 710 0.58 3.61 25.45
N ARG A 711 -0.04 3.62 24.26
CA ARG A 711 -1.09 4.56 23.85
C ARG A 711 -2.23 3.79 23.19
N VAL A 712 -3.46 4.17 23.50
CA VAL A 712 -4.66 3.49 23.00
C VAL A 712 -5.11 4.07 21.67
N MET A 713 -5.60 3.20 20.79
CA MET A 713 -6.23 3.58 19.54
C MET A 713 -7.68 3.13 19.53
N MET A 714 -8.61 4.06 19.33
CA MET A 714 -10.04 3.78 19.33
C MET A 714 -10.38 2.86 18.16
N TYR A 715 -10.74 1.61 18.45
CA TYR A 715 -10.91 0.58 17.42
C TYR A 715 -12.25 -0.13 17.55
N ASP A 716 -12.83 -0.44 16.39
CA ASP A 716 -14.04 -1.22 16.15
C ASP A 716 -15.23 -0.94 17.08
N LEU A 717 -16.09 -0.01 16.63
CA LEU A 717 -17.27 0.47 17.37
C LEU A 717 -18.58 0.14 16.63
N ASP A 718 -18.59 -0.76 15.66
CA ASP A 718 -19.80 -1.02 14.87
C ASP A 718 -20.93 -1.71 15.66
N VAL A 719 -20.59 -2.35 16.78
CA VAL A 719 -21.53 -2.94 17.75
C VAL A 719 -21.63 -2.08 19.02
N SER A 720 -22.18 -0.87 18.88
CA SER A 720 -22.44 0.05 19.99
C SER A 720 -23.52 1.09 19.63
N LEU A 721 -23.71 2.14 20.44
CA LEU A 721 -24.72 3.20 20.19
C LEU A 721 -26.15 2.66 19.99
N GLY A 722 -26.53 1.63 20.76
CA GLY A 722 -27.82 0.95 20.63
C GLY A 722 -27.83 -0.22 19.63
N HIS A 723 -26.67 -0.60 19.07
CA HIS A 723 -26.50 -1.84 18.31
C HIS A 723 -26.24 -3.03 19.25
N GLY A 724 -27.13 -4.02 19.21
CA GLY A 724 -27.07 -5.24 20.02
C GLY A 724 -27.68 -5.07 21.42
N GLU A 725 -27.24 -4.06 22.17
CA GLU A 725 -27.68 -3.80 23.55
C GLU A 725 -28.26 -2.39 23.73
N SER A 726 -29.16 -2.23 24.72
CA SER A 726 -29.84 -0.95 24.96
C SER A 726 -29.00 0.03 25.81
N ALA A 727 -29.43 1.29 25.89
CA ALA A 727 -28.81 2.31 26.73
C ALA A 727 -28.74 1.94 28.23
N THR A 728 -29.54 0.97 28.69
CA THR A 728 -29.54 0.52 30.09
C THR A 728 -28.48 -0.54 30.40
N TYR A 729 -27.72 -1.01 29.40
CA TYR A 729 -26.70 -2.03 29.65
C TYR A 729 -25.59 -1.49 30.56
N ASN A 730 -25.31 -2.16 31.67
CA ASN A 730 -24.37 -1.69 32.68
C ASN A 730 -22.91 -1.98 32.27
N MET A 731 -22.36 -1.12 31.42
CA MET A 731 -20.96 -1.22 30.98
C MET A 731 -19.95 -0.94 32.11
N VAL A 732 -20.35 -0.27 33.20
CA VAL A 732 -19.44 -0.03 34.33
C VAL A 732 -19.17 -1.35 35.05
N ALA A 733 -20.24 -2.05 35.42
CA ALA A 733 -20.13 -3.39 36.01
C ALA A 733 -19.49 -4.39 35.04
N TRP A 734 -19.74 -4.26 33.74
CA TRP A 734 -19.08 -5.07 32.72
C TRP A 734 -17.56 -4.86 32.69
N THR A 735 -17.10 -3.60 32.77
CA THR A 735 -15.69 -3.24 32.62
C THR A 735 -14.86 -3.56 33.86
N PHE A 736 -15.45 -3.34 35.05
CA PHE A 736 -14.74 -3.40 36.32
C PHE A 736 -15.19 -4.55 37.24
N GLY A 737 -16.28 -5.24 36.91
CA GLY A 737 -16.81 -6.35 37.69
C GLY A 737 -15.95 -7.61 37.62
N ASP A 738 -16.26 -8.61 38.44
CA ASP A 738 -15.47 -9.83 38.54
C ASP A 738 -15.44 -10.60 37.21
N LYS A 739 -14.22 -10.83 36.70
CA LYS A 739 -13.97 -11.63 35.49
C LYS A 739 -14.56 -13.04 35.59
N ASP A 740 -14.65 -13.60 36.80
CA ASP A 740 -15.12 -14.97 37.05
C ASP A 740 -16.66 -15.05 37.10
N GLU A 741 -17.36 -13.91 37.16
CA GLU A 741 -18.82 -13.83 37.08
C GLU A 741 -19.31 -13.39 35.69
N HIS A 742 -18.39 -13.22 34.73
CA HIS A 742 -18.68 -12.67 33.40
C HIS A 742 -19.55 -13.63 32.55
N PRO A 743 -20.72 -13.20 32.03
CA PRO A 743 -21.70 -14.09 31.41
C PRO A 743 -21.34 -14.58 29.99
N PHE A 744 -20.41 -13.90 29.29
CA PHE A 744 -20.02 -14.24 27.91
C PHE A 744 -18.63 -14.85 27.76
N LEU A 745 -17.93 -15.11 28.86
CA LEU A 745 -16.71 -15.92 28.83
C LEU A 745 -17.08 -17.34 29.26
N PRO A 746 -17.22 -18.33 28.35
CA PRO A 746 -17.36 -19.72 28.76
C PRO A 746 -16.24 -20.11 29.72
N GLU A 747 -16.47 -21.05 30.65
CA GLU A 747 -15.49 -21.45 31.66
C GLU A 747 -14.08 -21.75 31.08
N GLY A 748 -13.99 -22.18 29.81
CA GLY A 748 -12.73 -22.46 29.11
C GLY A 748 -12.03 -21.29 28.40
N GLU A 749 -12.67 -20.12 28.23
CA GLU A 749 -12.06 -18.94 27.59
C GLU A 749 -11.59 -17.89 28.61
N ARG A 750 -11.97 -18.07 29.88
CA ARG A 750 -11.67 -17.16 31.00
C ARG A 750 -10.19 -17.03 31.32
N GLU A 751 -9.37 -18.01 30.95
CA GLU A 751 -7.92 -18.02 31.22
C GLU A 751 -7.12 -17.21 30.18
N PHE A 752 -7.70 -16.91 29.01
CA PHE A 752 -6.98 -16.31 27.87
C PHE A 752 -7.36 -14.87 27.52
N ARG A 753 -8.42 -14.32 28.15
CA ARG A 753 -9.05 -13.05 27.76
C ARG A 753 -9.40 -12.13 28.93
N ALA A 754 -8.75 -12.35 30.07
CA ALA A 754 -9.05 -11.66 31.31
C ALA A 754 -8.14 -10.46 31.60
N ASP A 755 -7.01 -10.31 30.90
CA ASP A 755 -5.95 -9.41 31.35
C ASP A 755 -6.34 -7.94 31.23
N SER A 756 -7.16 -7.59 30.23
CA SER A 756 -7.72 -6.26 30.07
C SER A 756 -8.72 -5.90 31.18
N PHE A 757 -9.48 -6.87 31.70
CA PHE A 757 -10.31 -6.64 32.90
C PHE A 757 -9.44 -6.39 34.13
N VAL A 758 -8.40 -7.20 34.32
CA VAL A 758 -7.48 -7.08 35.46
C VAL A 758 -6.75 -5.73 35.43
N LEU A 759 -6.30 -5.27 34.27
CA LEU A 759 -5.71 -3.94 34.09
C LEU A 759 -6.69 -2.85 34.54
N ASN A 760 -7.93 -2.86 34.03
CA ASN A 760 -8.95 -1.88 34.37
C ASN A 760 -9.28 -1.85 35.87
N GLN A 761 -9.44 -3.02 36.48
CA GLN A 761 -9.69 -3.17 37.91
C GLN A 761 -8.53 -2.62 38.76
N ALA A 762 -7.30 -3.03 38.44
CA ALA A 762 -6.12 -2.63 39.20
C ALA A 762 -5.87 -1.12 39.15
N LEU A 763 -6.20 -0.46 38.03
CA LEU A 763 -6.20 1.01 37.95
C LEU A 763 -7.19 1.65 38.94
N MET A 764 -8.39 1.07 39.09
CA MET A 764 -9.43 1.59 39.99
C MET A 764 -9.13 1.34 41.49
N GLU A 765 -8.19 0.45 41.81
CA GLU A 765 -7.70 0.25 43.19
C GLU A 765 -6.83 1.40 43.68
N ILE A 766 -6.19 2.16 42.78
CA ILE A 766 -5.39 3.33 43.12
C ILE A 766 -6.33 4.54 43.32
N PRO A 767 -6.49 5.08 44.55
CA PRO A 767 -7.55 6.06 44.84
C PRO A 767 -7.47 7.35 44.04
N GLU A 768 -6.24 7.81 43.74
CA GLU A 768 -6.00 8.99 42.91
C GLU A 768 -6.53 8.78 41.47
N ILE A 769 -6.22 7.62 40.86
CA ILE A 769 -6.63 7.28 39.50
C ILE A 769 -8.15 7.11 39.43
N ARG A 770 -8.74 6.39 40.41
CA ARG A 770 -10.20 6.23 40.48
C ARG A 770 -10.92 7.58 40.62
N THR A 771 -10.42 8.48 41.45
CA THR A 771 -11.01 9.81 41.64
C THR A 771 -10.97 10.60 40.33
N GLU A 772 -9.84 10.56 39.62
CA GLU A 772 -9.69 11.26 38.35
C GLU A 772 -10.55 10.65 37.23
N PHE A 773 -10.67 9.32 37.18
CA PHE A 773 -11.58 8.63 36.26
C PHE A 773 -13.03 9.07 36.45
N LEU A 774 -13.53 9.04 37.70
CA LEU A 774 -14.90 9.46 38.01
C LEU A 774 -15.16 10.93 37.65
N ARG A 775 -14.21 11.81 37.98
CA ARG A 775 -14.27 13.23 37.64
C ARG A 775 -14.34 13.46 36.13
N ARG A 776 -13.48 12.79 35.36
CA ARG A 776 -13.47 12.85 33.89
C ARG A 776 -14.74 12.30 33.28
N PHE A 777 -15.25 11.20 33.83
CA PHE A 777 -16.50 10.60 33.38
C PHE A 777 -17.65 11.60 33.51
N ASP A 778 -17.85 12.19 34.69
CA ASP A 778 -18.95 13.14 34.90
C ASP A 778 -18.82 14.37 33.99
N GLU A 779 -17.61 14.92 33.87
CA GLU A 779 -17.32 16.04 32.95
C GLU A 779 -17.68 15.68 31.50
N HIS A 780 -17.31 14.50 31.02
CA HIS A 780 -17.65 14.06 29.68
C HIS A 780 -19.14 13.81 29.48
N LEU A 781 -19.88 13.34 30.49
CA LEU A 781 -21.33 13.19 30.41
C LEU A 781 -22.07 14.52 30.25
N ASP A 782 -21.51 15.61 30.77
CA ASP A 782 -22.05 16.97 30.61
C ASP A 782 -21.50 17.73 29.40
N THR A 783 -20.44 17.23 28.76
CA THR A 783 -19.77 17.91 27.63
C THR A 783 -19.76 17.03 26.37
N THR A 784 -18.78 16.14 26.24
CA THR A 784 -18.57 15.25 25.08
C THR A 784 -19.83 14.44 24.76
N PHE A 785 -20.50 13.91 25.77
CA PHE A 785 -21.65 13.02 25.65
C PHE A 785 -22.96 13.68 26.07
N HIS A 786 -23.00 15.01 26.10
CA HIS A 786 -24.25 15.72 26.29
C HIS A 786 -25.25 15.34 25.19
N PRO A 787 -26.52 14.99 25.52
CA PRO A 787 -27.49 14.50 24.55
C PRO A 787 -27.62 15.35 23.29
N ASP A 788 -27.65 16.69 23.44
CA ASP A 788 -27.77 17.61 22.31
C ASP A 788 -26.55 17.52 21.38
N ARG A 789 -25.32 17.48 21.93
CA ARG A 789 -24.09 17.37 21.13
C ARG A 789 -24.07 16.06 20.34
N VAL A 790 -24.44 14.95 20.99
CA VAL A 790 -24.45 13.63 20.34
C VAL A 790 -25.54 13.57 19.28
N GLY A 791 -26.74 14.08 19.57
CA GLY A 791 -27.85 14.16 18.62
C GLY A 791 -27.51 14.99 17.38
N GLU A 792 -26.97 16.20 17.56
CA GLU A 792 -26.52 17.06 16.46
C GLU A 792 -25.44 16.39 15.60
N HIS A 793 -24.53 15.64 16.24
CA HIS A 793 -23.47 14.93 15.54
C HIS A 793 -23.99 13.71 14.75
N ILE A 794 -24.96 12.97 15.29
CA ILE A 794 -25.68 11.91 14.55
C ILE A 794 -26.32 12.53 13.30
N GLU A 795 -27.12 13.59 13.45
CA GLU A 795 -27.80 14.26 12.34
C GLU A 795 -26.83 14.72 11.25
N ARG A 796 -25.70 15.33 11.65
CA ARG A 796 -24.68 15.81 10.71
C ARG A 796 -24.10 14.68 9.85
N ILE A 797 -23.78 13.54 10.47
CA ILE A 797 -23.22 12.37 9.75
C ILE A 797 -24.31 11.69 8.90
N THR A 798 -25.53 11.53 9.42
CA THR A 798 -26.68 10.96 8.70
C THR A 798 -27.00 11.77 7.44
N ALA A 799 -27.02 13.10 7.52
CA ALA A 799 -27.28 13.98 6.40
C ALA A 799 -26.25 13.81 5.26
N GLY A 800 -25.02 13.38 5.59
CA GLY A 800 -23.97 13.14 4.60
C GLY A 800 -24.19 11.91 3.72
N VAL A 801 -25.11 11.00 4.07
CA VAL A 801 -25.34 9.76 3.30
C VAL A 801 -26.80 9.52 2.90
N GLU A 802 -27.76 10.23 3.50
CA GLU A 802 -29.20 9.95 3.34
C GLU A 802 -29.64 9.94 1.86
N ALA A 803 -29.13 10.86 1.04
CA ALA A 803 -29.47 10.96 -0.37
C ALA A 803 -29.06 9.71 -1.18
N GLU A 804 -28.01 9.00 -0.74
CA GLU A 804 -27.47 7.82 -1.43
C GLU A 804 -28.10 6.50 -0.96
N MET A 805 -28.66 6.48 0.26
CA MET A 805 -29.24 5.27 0.84
C MET A 805 -30.28 4.56 -0.04
N PRO A 806 -31.17 5.25 -0.80
CA PRO A 806 -32.09 4.57 -1.70
C PRO A 806 -31.39 3.66 -2.72
N ARG A 807 -30.29 4.12 -3.34
CA ARG A 807 -29.50 3.33 -4.31
C ARG A 807 -28.76 2.18 -3.63
N HIS A 808 -28.22 2.42 -2.44
CA HIS A 808 -27.61 1.35 -1.64
C HIS A 808 -28.63 0.24 -1.32
N ILE A 809 -29.83 0.62 -0.88
CA ILE A 809 -30.92 -0.32 -0.55
C ILE A 809 -31.39 -1.06 -1.80
N GLU A 810 -31.52 -0.39 -2.94
CA GLU A 810 -31.85 -1.05 -4.20
C GLU A 810 -30.82 -2.13 -4.56
N ARG A 811 -29.53 -1.83 -4.39
CA ARG A 811 -28.44 -2.76 -4.68
C ARG A 811 -28.38 -3.96 -3.73
N TRP A 812 -28.55 -3.73 -2.43
CA TRP A 812 -28.25 -4.73 -1.37
C TRP A 812 -29.49 -5.28 -0.66
N SER A 813 -30.64 -4.65 -0.82
CA SER A 813 -31.86 -4.92 -0.03
C SER A 813 -31.60 -4.85 1.48
N ARG A 814 -30.61 -4.05 1.90
CA ARG A 814 -30.17 -3.86 3.28
C ARG A 814 -29.82 -2.38 3.52
N PRO A 815 -30.37 -1.76 4.57
CA PRO A 815 -31.59 -2.18 5.27
C PRO A 815 -32.76 -2.40 4.28
N SER A 816 -33.85 -3.02 4.72
CA SER A 816 -34.93 -3.41 3.80
C SER A 816 -35.69 -2.22 3.19
N SER A 817 -35.60 -1.03 3.81
CA SER A 817 -36.25 0.19 3.33
C SER A 817 -35.66 1.45 3.98
N MET A 818 -35.96 2.61 3.39
CA MET A 818 -35.63 3.90 4.01
C MET A 818 -36.29 4.10 5.37
N ASP A 819 -37.49 3.55 5.59
CA ASP A 819 -38.18 3.65 6.88
C ASP A 819 -37.47 2.83 7.96
N GLU A 820 -36.98 1.64 7.62
CA GLU A 820 -36.15 0.84 8.52
C GLU A 820 -34.81 1.52 8.82
N TRP A 821 -34.16 2.08 7.78
CA TRP A 821 -32.93 2.86 7.97
C TRP A 821 -33.14 4.00 8.96
N ARG A 822 -34.18 4.83 8.77
CA ARG A 822 -34.52 5.93 9.67
C ARG A 822 -34.90 5.46 11.08
N ALA A 823 -35.54 4.30 11.21
CA ALA A 823 -35.82 3.72 12.52
C ALA A 823 -34.54 3.34 13.27
N HIS A 824 -33.51 2.84 12.56
CA HIS A 824 -32.20 2.59 13.17
C HIS A 824 -31.49 3.87 13.59
N ILE A 825 -31.61 4.96 12.82
CA ILE A 825 -31.09 6.28 13.22
C ILE A 825 -31.82 6.81 14.46
N GLU A 826 -33.15 6.71 14.54
CA GLU A 826 -33.89 7.10 15.74
C GLU A 826 -33.48 6.29 16.97
N ALA A 827 -33.18 4.99 16.82
CA ALA A 827 -32.68 4.18 17.93
C ALA A 827 -31.32 4.70 18.47
N MET A 828 -30.46 5.28 17.62
CA MET A 828 -29.23 5.94 18.06
C MET A 828 -29.52 7.23 18.83
N HIS A 829 -30.51 8.02 18.39
CA HIS A 829 -30.97 9.21 19.12
C HIS A 829 -31.58 8.86 20.48
N GLU A 830 -32.40 7.81 20.56
CA GLU A 830 -32.93 7.30 21.82
C GLU A 830 -31.81 6.88 22.77
N PHE A 831 -30.82 6.14 22.25
CA PHE A 831 -29.63 5.79 23.02
C PHE A 831 -28.91 7.04 23.55
N ALA A 832 -28.62 8.01 22.69
CA ALA A 832 -27.92 9.25 23.07
C ALA A 832 -28.67 10.06 24.14
N ARG A 833 -30.02 10.08 24.09
CA ARG A 833 -30.87 10.77 25.08
C ARG A 833 -30.83 10.09 26.45
N GLU A 834 -30.85 8.76 26.49
CA GLU A 834 -30.94 8.02 27.75
C GLU A 834 -29.58 7.75 28.39
N ARG A 835 -28.56 7.45 27.58
CA ARG A 835 -27.29 6.87 28.03
C ARG A 835 -26.59 7.65 29.14
N PRO A 836 -26.48 9.00 29.10
CA PRO A 836 -25.80 9.74 30.15
C PRO A 836 -26.40 9.54 31.54
N ALA A 837 -27.74 9.55 31.66
CA ALA A 837 -28.40 9.33 32.94
C ALA A 837 -28.19 7.89 33.45
N ARG A 838 -28.30 6.90 32.55
CA ARG A 838 -28.07 5.49 32.91
C ARG A 838 -26.66 5.24 33.41
N VAL A 839 -25.66 5.81 32.74
CA VAL A 839 -24.26 5.62 33.13
C VAL A 839 -23.97 6.27 34.48
N ARG A 840 -24.57 7.42 34.81
CA ARG A 840 -24.45 8.00 36.16
C ARG A 840 -25.00 7.07 37.24
N ASP A 841 -26.16 6.47 37.00
CA ASP A 841 -26.75 5.52 37.94
C ASP A 841 -25.84 4.29 38.11
N HIS A 842 -25.28 3.76 37.02
CA HIS A 842 -24.33 2.65 37.06
C HIS A 842 -23.03 2.99 37.81
N LEU A 843 -22.50 4.20 37.66
CA LEU A 843 -21.31 4.65 38.38
C LEU A 843 -21.57 4.74 39.89
N ARG A 844 -22.74 5.28 40.30
CA ARG A 844 -23.16 5.30 41.72
C ARG A 844 -23.38 3.91 42.28
N GLU A 845 -24.00 3.02 41.51
CA GLU A 845 -24.24 1.64 41.90
C GLU A 845 -22.92 0.89 42.15
N PHE A 846 -21.92 1.09 41.27
CA PHE A 846 -20.66 0.35 41.35
C PHE A 846 -19.65 0.95 42.35
N PHE A 847 -19.45 2.28 42.33
CA PHE A 847 -18.42 2.95 43.14
C PHE A 847 -18.96 3.58 44.44
N GLY A 848 -20.29 3.63 44.61
CA GLY A 848 -20.98 4.21 45.78
C GLY A 848 -21.67 5.54 45.47
N GLU A 849 -22.64 5.91 46.32
CA GLU A 849 -23.51 7.08 46.12
C GLU A 849 -22.77 8.43 46.05
N ASP A 850 -21.57 8.53 46.67
CA ASP A 850 -20.74 9.74 46.68
C ASP A 850 -19.75 9.80 45.49
N ALA A 851 -19.87 8.92 44.49
CA ALA A 851 -18.92 8.79 43.38
C ALA A 851 -18.99 9.91 42.32
N LEU A 852 -20.09 10.67 42.27
CA LEU A 852 -20.34 11.74 41.28
C LEU A 852 -20.74 13.04 41.96
#